data_AF-B4ICC2-F1
#
_entry.id   AF-B4ICC2-F1
#
_cell.length_a   1.000
_cell.length_b   1.000
_cell.length_c   1.000
_cell.angle_alpha   90.00
_cell.angle_beta   90.00
_cell.angle_gamma   90.00
#
_symmetry.space_group_name_H-M   'P 1'
#
loop_
_entity.id
_entity.type
_entity.pdbx_description
1 polymer ?
#
loop_
_entity_poly.entity_id
_entity_poly.type
_entity_poly.pdbx_seq_one_letter_code
_entity_poly.pdbx_strand_id
1 'polypeptide(L)'
;MVYGRSIAVGVCLMTVVLLLAAVIFYLSLGPCPAASFACDNATLCVPRRQMCDSRHDCADSSDENPVECGLLYGSKEIADKIVRNAIEKKQQRLISAVSNASGADSTTPMVTRNQSLNLNMTCDIVTYPKACQCGQGTILYCGRYAKLRRFPRLSSEVTNLIIIRNNLTLRDNIFANLTRLQKLTLKYNNISRVPLGSFSGLFHLERLELSHNNVSHLPHGVFLGLHSLQWLFLVNNHLHHLPMEQLRFFRRLEWLVLSRNRLTLRNVQLPKIPTLYEVYLDFNRIEYIGEETFSQLDNLHLLDLQHNLITHIHGQAFANLTNMRDIRLVGNPIKELSGETFLHNTRLEALSLALMPIHISRSLMEPLNISFLNLTGIRYDHIDFEAINSMRNLTYIIYDRFFYCSMTPRVRMCKPSTDGVSSFQDLLSKPVLRYSAWVMATLTIAGNVLVLWGRFIYRDENVAVTMVIRNLALADMLMGFYLVTIGVQDYRYRNEYYKVVLEWITSWQCTLIGTLAVSSSEVSMLILAFMSLERFLLIADPFRGHRSIGSRVMWLALICIWITGVGLAVAPVLLWRTSTLPYYGSYSGTCFPLHIHEAFPMGWLYSAFVFLGVNLLLLVMIAMLYTALLISIWRTRSATPLTLLDCEFAVRFFFIVLTDFLCWVPIIVMKIWVFFNYNISDDIYAWLVVFVLPLNSAVNPLLYTFTTPKYRNQIFLRGWKKITSRKRAEAGNGNVATTTTGTATGSSQHPDDSTTLAKAMPLALTLSN
;
A
#
# COMPACT_ATOMS: atom_id res chain seq x y z
N MET A 1 -7.60 48.05 4.43
CA MET A 1 -6.97 47.36 5.58
C MET A 1 -7.77 46.17 6.15
N VAL A 2 -9.12 46.13 6.06
CA VAL A 2 -9.92 45.04 6.67
C VAL A 2 -9.76 43.69 5.95
N TYR A 3 -9.77 43.66 4.62
CA TYR A 3 -9.59 42.44 3.80
C TYR A 3 -8.26 41.71 4.01
N GLY A 4 -7.16 42.46 4.13
CA GLY A 4 -5.82 41.88 4.32
C GLY A 4 -5.71 41.05 5.61
N ARG A 5 -6.50 41.39 6.65
CA ARG A 5 -6.48 40.66 7.92
C ARG A 5 -7.26 39.34 7.85
N SER A 6 -8.42 39.31 7.19
CA SER A 6 -9.18 38.06 7.01
C SER A 6 -8.46 37.09 6.08
N ILE A 7 -7.82 37.59 5.02
CA ILE A 7 -6.95 36.82 4.14
C ILE A 7 -5.73 36.30 4.90
N ALA A 8 -5.06 37.14 5.70
CA ALA A 8 -3.92 36.71 6.51
C ALA A 8 -4.29 35.61 7.53
N VAL A 9 -5.44 35.72 8.19
CA VAL A 9 -5.92 34.69 9.13
C VAL A 9 -6.26 33.39 8.40
N GLY A 10 -6.98 33.44 7.26
CA GLY A 10 -7.31 32.26 6.47
C GLY A 10 -6.07 31.53 5.95
N VAL A 11 -5.11 32.28 5.39
CA VAL A 11 -3.82 31.74 4.92
C VAL A 11 -3.01 31.16 6.08
N CYS A 12 -2.92 31.85 7.23
CA CYS A 12 -2.19 31.37 8.40
C CYS A 12 -2.80 30.09 8.99
N LEU A 13 -4.13 30.00 9.06
CA LEU A 13 -4.81 28.79 9.51
C LEU A 13 -4.50 27.60 8.58
N MET A 14 -4.54 27.84 7.26
CA MET A 14 -4.24 26.84 6.24
C MET A 14 -2.78 26.37 6.30
N THR A 15 -1.82 27.29 6.44
CA THR A 15 -0.40 26.90 6.55
C THR A 15 -0.13 26.10 7.82
N VAL A 16 -0.76 26.46 8.95
CA VAL A 16 -0.65 25.69 10.20
C VAL A 16 -1.24 24.29 10.03
N VAL A 17 -2.40 24.17 9.39
CA VAL A 17 -3.04 22.86 9.12
C VAL A 17 -2.17 21.99 8.22
N LEU A 18 -1.62 22.54 7.12
CA LEU A 18 -0.75 21.81 6.21
C LEU A 18 0.58 21.41 6.87
N LEU A 19 1.16 22.27 7.70
CA LEU A 19 2.38 21.96 8.46
C LEU A 19 2.12 20.87 9.49
N LEU A 20 1.02 20.95 10.24
CA LEU A 20 0.64 19.89 11.19
C LEU A 20 0.38 18.57 10.47
N ALA A 21 -0.31 18.59 9.33
CA ALA A 21 -0.52 17.42 8.50
C ALA A 21 0.81 16.81 8.03
N ALA A 22 1.75 17.63 7.55
CA ALA A 22 3.07 17.19 7.10
C ALA A 22 3.93 16.64 8.25
N VAL A 23 3.91 17.29 9.42
CA VAL A 23 4.64 16.84 10.61
C VAL A 23 4.06 15.53 11.13
N ILE A 24 2.74 15.39 11.22
CA ILE A 24 2.09 14.15 11.67
C ILE A 24 2.32 13.03 10.66
N PHE A 25 2.27 13.32 9.35
CA PHE A 25 2.63 12.36 8.31
C PHE A 25 4.10 11.92 8.44
N TYR A 26 5.02 12.87 8.64
CA TYR A 26 6.44 12.58 8.87
C TYR A 26 6.67 11.73 10.13
N LEU A 27 5.94 12.00 11.21
CA LEU A 27 5.98 11.20 12.45
C LEU A 27 5.27 9.85 12.32
N SER A 28 4.40 9.69 11.32
CA SER A 28 3.67 8.45 11.02
C SER A 28 4.43 7.53 10.07
N LEU A 29 5.32 8.07 9.24
CA LEU A 29 6.35 7.30 8.54
C LEU A 29 7.22 6.66 9.63
N GLY A 30 7.26 5.32 9.66
CA GLY A 30 8.05 4.59 10.65
C GLY A 30 9.52 5.04 10.69
N PRO A 31 10.28 4.63 11.73
CA PRO A 31 11.66 5.09 11.96
C PRO A 31 12.64 4.74 10.83
N CYS A 32 12.22 3.86 9.90
CA CYS A 32 13.10 3.29 8.89
C CYS A 32 12.88 3.94 7.51
N PRO A 33 13.90 4.58 6.92
CA PRO A 33 13.80 5.16 5.58
C PRO A 33 13.50 4.09 4.51
N ALA A 34 12.91 4.51 3.40
CA ALA A 34 12.68 3.65 2.25
C ALA A 34 14.00 2.94 1.86
N ALA A 35 13.96 1.60 1.78
CA ALA A 35 15.10 0.67 1.64
C ALA A 35 15.77 0.15 2.92
N SER A 36 15.14 0.30 4.08
CA SER A 36 15.54 -0.38 5.32
C SER A 36 14.39 -1.21 5.92
N PHE A 37 14.75 -2.29 6.59
CA PHE A 37 13.92 -3.23 7.34
C PHE A 37 13.92 -2.83 8.82
N ALA A 38 12.75 -2.84 9.46
CA ALA A 38 12.61 -2.54 10.88
C ALA A 38 12.64 -3.85 11.68
N CYS A 39 13.50 -3.96 12.69
CA CYS A 39 13.48 -5.11 13.60
C CYS A 39 12.17 -5.10 14.42
N ASP A 40 11.58 -6.27 14.69
CA ASP A 40 10.24 -6.38 15.28
C ASP A 40 10.15 -5.81 16.71
N ASN A 41 11.27 -5.83 17.45
CA ASN A 41 11.32 -5.44 18.87
C ASN A 41 12.26 -4.26 19.17
N ALA A 42 12.76 -3.55 18.15
CA ALA A 42 13.70 -2.44 18.33
C ALA A 42 13.45 -1.27 17.36
N THR A 43 13.84 -0.06 17.75
CA THR A 43 13.92 1.11 16.85
C THR A 43 15.10 1.01 15.87
N LEU A 44 15.74 -0.15 15.76
CA LEU A 44 16.89 -0.40 14.91
C LEU A 44 16.41 -0.73 13.50
N CYS A 45 16.92 0.03 12.53
CA CYS A 45 16.62 -0.15 11.12
C CYS A 45 17.85 -0.75 10.43
N VAL A 46 17.68 -1.93 9.85
CA VAL A 46 18.72 -2.63 9.12
C VAL A 46 18.53 -2.35 7.63
N PRO A 47 19.55 -1.97 6.86
CA PRO A 47 19.44 -1.86 5.40
C PRO A 47 18.87 -3.14 4.79
N ARG A 48 17.96 -3.05 3.81
CA ARG A 48 17.29 -4.23 3.22
C ARG A 48 18.25 -5.25 2.57
N ARG A 49 19.50 -4.85 2.31
CA ARG A 49 20.61 -5.70 1.83
C ARG A 49 21.22 -6.61 2.91
N GLN A 50 20.98 -6.29 4.17
CA GLN A 50 21.42 -7.00 5.38
C GLN A 50 20.28 -7.85 5.97
N MET A 51 19.16 -7.93 5.27
CA MET A 51 18.11 -8.89 5.55
C MET A 51 18.48 -10.18 4.83
N CYS A 52 18.45 -11.33 5.52
CA CYS A 52 18.72 -12.67 4.95
C CYS A 52 20.17 -12.95 4.51
N ASP A 53 21.14 -12.26 5.12
CA ASP A 53 22.58 -12.36 4.88
C ASP A 53 23.32 -13.35 5.80
N SER A 54 22.58 -14.06 6.66
CA SER A 54 23.06 -15.01 7.67
C SER A 54 23.86 -14.39 8.81
N ARG A 55 23.68 -13.09 9.08
CA ARG A 55 24.18 -12.40 10.27
C ARG A 55 23.01 -11.85 11.07
N HIS A 56 23.09 -11.96 12.39
CA HIS A 56 22.09 -11.40 13.29
C HIS A 56 22.37 -9.90 13.48
N ASP A 57 21.88 -9.06 12.56
CA ASP A 57 21.98 -7.60 12.63
C ASP A 57 20.83 -7.00 13.45
N CYS A 58 19.69 -7.69 13.55
CA CYS A 58 18.65 -7.38 14.53
C CYS A 58 18.87 -8.13 15.86
N ALA A 59 18.62 -7.46 16.99
CA ALA A 59 18.78 -8.03 18.35
C ALA A 59 17.83 -9.20 18.64
N ASP A 60 16.68 -9.23 17.95
CA ASP A 60 15.68 -10.30 17.96
C ASP A 60 15.84 -11.30 16.80
N SER A 61 16.86 -11.12 15.95
CA SER A 61 17.10 -11.94 14.74
C SER A 61 15.97 -11.91 13.70
N SER A 62 15.12 -10.87 13.71
CA SER A 62 14.01 -10.73 12.77
C SER A 62 14.45 -10.55 11.31
N ASP A 63 15.66 -10.03 11.08
CA ASP A 63 16.30 -9.86 9.78
C ASP A 63 16.68 -11.17 9.07
N GLU A 64 16.95 -12.22 9.85
CA GLU A 64 17.28 -13.57 9.36
C GLU A 64 16.08 -14.53 9.40
N ASN A 65 14.87 -13.97 9.49
CA ASN A 65 13.67 -14.77 9.58
C ASN A 65 13.49 -15.62 8.30
N PRO A 66 13.51 -16.96 8.39
CA PRO A 66 13.45 -17.86 7.24
C PRO A 66 12.26 -17.59 6.32
N VAL A 67 11.18 -17.03 6.88
CA VAL A 67 9.94 -16.80 6.16
C VAL A 67 9.83 -15.41 5.56
N GLU A 68 10.38 -14.37 6.19
CA GLU A 68 10.48 -13.07 5.52
C GLU A 68 11.50 -13.11 4.39
N CYS A 69 12.59 -13.87 4.55
CA CYS A 69 13.48 -14.24 3.45
C CYS A 69 12.75 -15.05 2.37
N GLY A 70 11.96 -16.04 2.78
CA GLY A 70 11.11 -16.83 1.89
C GLY A 70 10.02 -16.04 1.17
N LEU A 71 9.55 -14.90 1.69
CA LEU A 71 8.56 -14.01 1.07
C LEU A 71 9.21 -12.91 0.21
N LEU A 72 10.36 -12.37 0.62
CA LEU A 72 11.11 -11.38 -0.16
C LEU A 72 11.64 -11.99 -1.48
N TYR A 73 12.01 -13.26 -1.44
CA TYR A 73 12.65 -13.95 -2.56
C TYR A 73 11.87 -15.17 -3.10
N GLY A 74 10.72 -15.49 -2.49
CA GLY A 74 9.99 -16.73 -2.75
C GLY A 74 10.77 -17.95 -2.23
N SER A 75 10.10 -19.05 -1.94
CA SER A 75 10.70 -20.39 -1.79
C SER A 75 11.29 -20.95 -3.11
N LYS A 76 11.51 -20.04 -4.06
CA LYS A 76 12.43 -20.09 -5.17
C LYS A 76 13.87 -19.87 -4.71
N GLU A 77 14.12 -19.34 -3.51
CA GLU A 77 15.45 -18.88 -3.10
C GLU A 77 16.42 -19.96 -2.63
N ILE A 78 16.05 -21.23 -2.45
CA ILE A 78 17.07 -22.28 -2.26
C ILE A 78 17.60 -22.72 -3.64
N ALA A 79 16.71 -22.94 -4.61
CA ALA A 79 17.08 -23.22 -6.00
C ALA A 79 17.72 -22.01 -6.69
N ASP A 80 17.21 -20.80 -6.47
CA ASP A 80 17.79 -19.55 -6.94
C ASP A 80 18.96 -19.09 -6.06
N LYS A 81 19.15 -19.42 -4.76
CA LYS A 81 20.45 -19.18 -4.09
C LYS A 81 21.49 -20.13 -4.63
N ILE A 82 21.16 -21.38 -4.97
CA ILE A 82 22.14 -22.29 -5.58
C ILE A 82 22.50 -21.82 -7.00
N VAL A 83 21.51 -21.38 -7.78
CA VAL A 83 21.71 -20.89 -9.16
C VAL A 83 22.25 -19.45 -9.20
N ARG A 84 21.71 -18.51 -8.41
CA ARG A 84 22.22 -17.12 -8.26
C ARG A 84 23.53 -17.08 -7.48
N ASN A 85 23.74 -17.77 -6.35
CA ASN A 85 25.08 -17.73 -5.72
C ASN A 85 26.16 -18.37 -6.59
N ALA A 86 25.84 -19.33 -7.47
CA ALA A 86 26.79 -19.83 -8.47
C ALA A 86 27.03 -18.86 -9.64
N ILE A 87 26.06 -17.99 -9.95
CA ILE A 87 26.15 -16.98 -11.03
C ILE A 87 26.73 -15.65 -10.50
N GLU A 88 26.22 -15.12 -9.39
CA GLU A 88 26.64 -13.89 -8.70
C GLU A 88 27.99 -14.03 -7.99
N LYS A 89 28.34 -15.13 -7.27
CA LYS A 89 29.73 -15.26 -6.76
C LYS A 89 30.77 -15.35 -7.89
N LYS A 90 30.35 -15.73 -9.11
CA LYS A 90 31.22 -15.73 -10.29
C LYS A 90 31.22 -14.36 -10.98
N GLN A 91 30.10 -13.65 -11.04
CA GLN A 91 30.00 -12.28 -11.59
C GLN A 91 30.62 -11.22 -10.68
N GLN A 92 30.41 -11.27 -9.36
CA GLN A 92 31.03 -10.35 -8.41
C GLN A 92 32.53 -10.56 -8.28
N ARG A 93 33.04 -11.81 -8.35
CA ARG A 93 34.50 -12.03 -8.47
C ARG A 93 35.08 -11.48 -9.77
N LEU A 94 34.32 -11.50 -10.87
CA LEU A 94 34.72 -10.88 -12.13
C LEU A 94 34.64 -9.34 -12.11
N ILE A 95 33.74 -8.74 -11.31
CA ILE A 95 33.56 -7.28 -11.23
C ILE A 95 34.48 -6.68 -10.14
N SER A 96 34.70 -7.35 -9.01
CA SER A 96 35.61 -6.89 -7.94
C SER A 96 37.09 -7.04 -8.31
N ALA A 97 37.43 -7.94 -9.23
CA ALA A 97 38.75 -8.00 -9.85
C ALA A 97 39.01 -6.83 -10.82
N VAL A 98 37.94 -6.18 -11.31
CA VAL A 98 38.03 -5.01 -12.21
C VAL A 98 38.05 -3.70 -11.43
N SER A 99 37.47 -3.63 -10.23
CA SER A 99 37.42 -2.41 -9.40
C SER A 99 38.61 -2.20 -8.46
N ASN A 100 39.35 -3.25 -8.07
CA ASN A 100 40.49 -3.14 -7.14
C ASN A 100 41.83 -2.78 -7.80
N ALA A 101 41.86 -2.50 -9.11
CA ALA A 101 43.06 -2.13 -9.85
C ALA A 101 43.20 -0.60 -10.09
N SER A 102 42.35 0.23 -9.48
CA SER A 102 42.35 1.68 -9.70
C SER A 102 42.29 2.48 -8.39
N GLY A 103 43.37 2.47 -7.61
CA GLY A 103 43.56 3.37 -6.46
C GLY A 103 45.02 3.81 -6.32
N ALA A 104 45.21 5.14 -6.20
CA ALA A 104 46.43 5.94 -6.01
C ALA A 104 47.27 6.24 -7.29
N ASP A 105 47.67 7.47 -7.63
CA ASP A 105 47.51 8.82 -7.06
C ASP A 105 47.74 9.86 -8.18
N SER A 106 47.30 11.09 -7.90
CA SER A 106 47.12 12.32 -8.67
C SER A 106 48.36 12.97 -9.32
N THR A 107 48.19 13.53 -10.53
CA THR A 107 48.37 14.97 -10.83
C THR A 107 47.96 15.25 -12.30
N THR A 108 47.14 16.29 -12.50
CA THR A 108 46.38 16.73 -13.71
C THR A 108 47.22 17.48 -14.77
N PRO A 109 46.72 17.86 -15.98
CA PRO A 109 45.32 17.91 -16.42
C PRO A 109 44.96 17.33 -17.82
N MET A 110 43.65 17.12 -17.95
CA MET A 110 42.80 16.89 -19.12
C MET A 110 43.39 17.17 -20.51
N VAL A 111 43.47 16.11 -21.35
CA VAL A 111 42.88 16.02 -22.70
C VAL A 111 42.66 14.52 -23.05
N THR A 112 41.49 14.23 -23.61
CA THR A 112 40.97 12.99 -24.23
C THR A 112 41.96 11.92 -24.75
N ARG A 113 41.79 10.66 -24.30
CA ARG A 113 42.19 9.37 -24.93
C ARG A 113 41.30 8.26 -24.32
N ASN A 114 40.58 7.38 -25.02
CA ASN A 114 40.95 6.54 -26.18
C ASN A 114 42.35 5.94 -26.06
N GLN A 115 42.52 4.92 -25.21
CA GLN A 115 43.34 3.73 -25.46
C GLN A 115 43.25 2.73 -24.29
N SER A 116 42.56 1.61 -24.57
CA SER A 116 42.87 0.23 -24.15
C SER A 116 43.81 0.01 -22.95
N LEU A 117 43.26 -0.40 -21.80
CA LEU A 117 43.98 -1.20 -20.81
C LEU A 117 43.70 -2.70 -21.04
N ASN A 118 44.74 -3.40 -21.51
CA ASN A 118 44.83 -4.86 -21.58
C ASN A 118 44.94 -5.44 -20.15
N LEU A 119 43.85 -6.05 -19.65
CA LEU A 119 43.95 -7.18 -18.74
C LEU A 119 43.74 -8.44 -19.59
N ASN A 120 44.77 -9.28 -19.72
CA ASN A 120 44.67 -10.56 -20.42
C ASN A 120 43.76 -11.52 -19.64
N MET A 121 42.45 -11.37 -19.81
CA MET A 121 41.49 -12.46 -19.64
C MET A 121 41.78 -13.45 -20.78
N THR A 122 42.60 -14.46 -20.52
CA THR A 122 42.94 -15.43 -21.56
C THR A 122 41.72 -16.29 -21.86
N CYS A 123 41.24 -16.14 -23.09
CA CYS A 123 40.26 -17.01 -23.68
C CYS A 123 40.98 -18.28 -24.15
N ASP A 124 40.65 -19.42 -23.59
CA ASP A 124 41.26 -20.71 -23.97
C ASP A 124 40.56 -21.35 -25.19
N ILE A 125 39.59 -20.64 -25.78
CA ILE A 125 38.81 -21.09 -26.94
C ILE A 125 39.47 -20.60 -28.23
N VAL A 126 39.94 -21.52 -29.05
CA VAL A 126 40.65 -21.21 -30.31
C VAL A 126 39.71 -20.65 -31.38
N THR A 127 38.50 -21.19 -31.52
CA THR A 127 37.55 -20.81 -32.56
C THR A 127 36.18 -20.43 -32.01
N TYR A 128 35.79 -19.15 -32.16
CA TYR A 128 34.47 -18.63 -31.83
C TYR A 128 34.12 -17.36 -32.64
N PRO A 129 32.83 -16.99 -32.79
CA PRO A 129 32.43 -15.78 -33.52
C PRO A 129 32.82 -14.51 -32.77
N LYS A 130 33.36 -13.52 -33.50
CA LYS A 130 33.66 -12.17 -32.94
C LYS A 130 32.45 -11.47 -32.32
N ALA A 131 31.24 -11.84 -32.73
CA ALA A 131 30.00 -11.30 -32.18
C ALA A 131 29.63 -11.89 -30.81
N CYS A 132 30.33 -12.93 -30.35
CA CYS A 132 30.20 -13.52 -29.02
C CYS A 132 31.39 -13.11 -28.15
N GLN A 133 31.17 -13.07 -26.84
CA GLN A 133 32.16 -12.73 -25.83
C GLN A 133 32.70 -14.00 -25.19
N CYS A 134 34.00 -14.21 -25.28
CA CYS A 134 34.69 -15.27 -24.54
C CYS A 134 35.03 -14.76 -23.14
N GLY A 135 34.56 -15.46 -22.11
CA GLY A 135 34.91 -15.19 -20.72
C GLY A 135 36.21 -15.87 -20.32
N GLN A 136 36.54 -15.84 -19.02
CA GLN A 136 37.71 -16.55 -18.49
C GLN A 136 37.60 -18.06 -18.72
N GLY A 137 38.66 -18.65 -19.31
CA GLY A 137 38.73 -20.07 -19.62
C GLY A 137 37.91 -20.46 -20.85
N THR A 138 36.99 -21.41 -20.67
CA THR A 138 36.23 -22.09 -21.74
C THR A 138 34.73 -21.73 -21.76
N ILE A 139 34.40 -20.50 -21.32
CA ILE A 139 33.02 -20.00 -21.23
C ILE A 139 32.74 -19.06 -22.40
N LEU A 140 31.68 -19.35 -23.15
CA LEU A 140 31.26 -18.54 -24.30
C LEU A 140 29.87 -17.94 -24.10
N TYR A 141 29.77 -16.62 -24.24
CA TYR A 141 28.53 -15.86 -24.11
C TYR A 141 28.14 -15.15 -25.42
N CYS A 142 26.98 -15.50 -25.96
CA CYS A 142 26.39 -14.89 -27.15
C CYS A 142 25.05 -14.24 -26.78
N GLY A 143 25.07 -12.94 -26.51
CA GLY A 143 23.87 -12.16 -26.20
C GLY A 143 23.09 -11.68 -27.43
N ARG A 144 22.17 -10.73 -27.22
CA ARG A 144 21.28 -10.17 -28.25
C ARG A 144 22.01 -9.55 -29.45
N TYR A 145 23.20 -8.98 -29.22
CA TYR A 145 23.98 -8.31 -30.26
C TYR A 145 24.59 -9.28 -31.28
N ALA A 146 24.66 -10.58 -30.95
CA ALA A 146 25.19 -11.59 -31.85
C ALA A 146 24.27 -11.88 -33.05
N LYS A 147 22.97 -11.57 -32.95
CA LYS A 147 21.93 -11.75 -33.99
C LYS A 147 22.00 -13.12 -34.70
N LEU A 148 22.29 -14.18 -33.93
CA LEU A 148 22.49 -15.52 -34.45
C LEU A 148 21.17 -16.10 -34.98
N ARG A 149 21.17 -16.51 -36.26
CA ARG A 149 20.08 -17.30 -36.88
C ARG A 149 20.43 -18.78 -37.02
N ARG A 150 21.73 -19.07 -37.20
CA ARG A 150 22.30 -20.41 -37.33
C ARG A 150 23.37 -20.60 -36.26
N PHE A 151 23.64 -21.85 -35.92
CA PHE A 151 24.67 -22.17 -34.94
C PHE A 151 26.07 -21.85 -35.49
N PRO A 152 26.91 -21.13 -34.73
CA PRO A 152 28.27 -20.82 -35.16
C PRO A 152 29.19 -22.04 -35.11
N ARG A 153 30.29 -21.99 -35.88
CA ARG A 153 31.38 -22.96 -35.71
C ARG A 153 32.12 -22.64 -34.41
N LEU A 154 32.19 -23.63 -33.52
CA LEU A 154 32.80 -23.53 -32.20
C LEU A 154 33.84 -24.63 -32.01
N SER A 155 34.86 -24.32 -31.22
CA SER A 155 35.90 -25.24 -30.77
C SER A 155 35.37 -26.26 -29.75
N SER A 156 35.97 -27.45 -29.67
CA SER A 156 35.51 -28.55 -28.79
C SER A 156 35.86 -28.36 -27.31
N GLU A 157 36.70 -27.37 -26.98
CA GLU A 157 37.12 -27.05 -25.62
C GLU A 157 36.03 -26.31 -24.82
N VAL A 158 34.96 -25.84 -25.47
CA VAL A 158 33.87 -25.08 -24.81
C VAL A 158 33.17 -25.96 -23.77
N THR A 159 33.19 -25.51 -22.51
CA THR A 159 32.49 -26.21 -21.40
C THR A 159 31.16 -25.55 -21.04
N ASN A 160 31.06 -24.23 -21.17
CA ASN A 160 29.84 -23.48 -20.85
C ASN A 160 29.44 -22.61 -22.04
N LEU A 161 28.30 -22.92 -22.65
CA LEU A 161 27.78 -22.21 -23.81
C LEU A 161 26.46 -21.51 -23.46
N ILE A 162 26.45 -20.18 -23.58
CA ILE A 162 25.29 -19.35 -23.25
C ILE A 162 24.89 -18.56 -24.49
N ILE A 163 23.75 -18.90 -25.09
CA ILE A 163 23.15 -18.18 -26.23
C ILE A 163 21.79 -17.66 -25.80
N ILE A 164 21.67 -16.33 -25.66
CA ILE A 164 20.47 -15.70 -25.10
C ILE A 164 19.96 -14.58 -26.03
N ARG A 165 18.64 -14.50 -26.21
CA ARG A 165 17.96 -13.44 -27.00
C ARG A 165 18.42 -13.38 -28.47
N ASN A 166 18.49 -14.54 -29.12
CA ASN A 166 18.77 -14.68 -30.56
C ASN A 166 17.58 -15.37 -31.29
N ASN A 167 17.76 -15.79 -32.54
CA ASN A 167 16.71 -16.49 -33.31
C ASN A 167 17.26 -17.81 -33.87
N LEU A 168 17.78 -18.65 -32.98
CA LEU A 168 18.56 -19.84 -33.33
C LEU A 168 17.63 -20.97 -33.81
N THR A 169 17.91 -21.53 -34.98
CA THR A 169 17.28 -22.77 -35.45
C THR A 169 18.18 -23.97 -35.17
N LEU A 170 17.65 -24.99 -34.48
CA LEU A 170 18.37 -26.25 -34.21
C LEU A 170 18.28 -27.20 -35.41
N ARG A 171 19.35 -27.95 -35.65
CA ARG A 171 19.47 -29.01 -36.66
C ARG A 171 19.97 -30.29 -35.98
N ASP A 172 19.88 -31.43 -36.67
CA ASP A 172 20.34 -32.71 -36.14
C ASP A 172 21.84 -32.66 -35.79
N ASN A 173 22.21 -33.26 -34.65
CA ASN A 173 23.58 -33.40 -34.17
C ASN A 173 24.39 -32.09 -34.08
N ILE A 174 23.72 -30.95 -33.93
CA ILE A 174 24.36 -29.62 -33.98
C ILE A 174 25.42 -29.40 -32.89
N PHE A 175 25.30 -30.09 -31.75
CA PHE A 175 26.23 -30.01 -30.64
C PHE A 175 27.18 -31.22 -30.54
N ALA A 176 27.15 -32.15 -31.50
CA ALA A 176 27.84 -33.45 -31.38
C ALA A 176 29.37 -33.33 -31.19
N ASN A 177 29.98 -32.25 -31.69
CA ASN A 177 31.42 -32.01 -31.56
C ASN A 177 31.83 -31.38 -30.20
N LEU A 178 30.87 -30.98 -29.37
CA LEU A 178 31.10 -30.31 -28.09
C LEU A 178 31.06 -31.31 -26.91
N THR A 179 31.87 -32.36 -26.97
CA THR A 179 31.84 -33.47 -26.01
C THR A 179 32.25 -33.12 -24.58
N ARG A 180 32.91 -31.96 -24.39
CA ARG A 180 33.31 -31.39 -23.09
C ARG A 180 32.27 -30.43 -22.49
N LEU A 181 31.15 -30.22 -23.17
CA LEU A 181 30.13 -29.27 -22.74
C LEU A 181 29.44 -29.74 -21.46
N GLN A 182 29.48 -28.90 -20.42
CA GLN A 182 28.86 -29.12 -19.12
C GLN A 182 27.57 -28.31 -18.95
N LYS A 183 27.52 -27.08 -19.48
CA LYS A 183 26.35 -26.20 -19.35
C LYS A 183 25.95 -25.62 -20.70
N LEU A 184 24.70 -25.84 -21.08
CA LEU A 184 24.11 -25.32 -22.31
C LEU A 184 22.87 -24.49 -22.00
N THR A 185 22.92 -23.20 -22.33
CA THR A 185 21.80 -22.27 -22.15
C THR A 185 21.38 -21.69 -23.50
N LEU A 186 20.13 -21.94 -23.90
CA LEU A 186 19.52 -21.45 -25.15
C LEU A 186 18.23 -20.68 -24.85
N LYS A 187 18.29 -19.67 -23.97
CA LYS A 187 17.12 -18.90 -23.51
C LYS A 187 16.68 -17.83 -24.50
N TYR A 188 15.37 -17.62 -24.70
CA TYR A 188 14.85 -16.59 -25.61
C TYR A 188 15.40 -16.70 -27.04
N ASN A 189 15.40 -17.91 -27.62
CA ASN A 189 15.89 -18.15 -28.99
C ASN A 189 14.78 -18.41 -30.01
N ASN A 190 13.52 -18.36 -29.58
CA ASN A 190 12.35 -18.65 -30.41
C ASN A 190 12.39 -20.06 -31.04
N ILE A 191 13.03 -21.02 -30.36
CA ILE A 191 13.17 -22.40 -30.83
C ILE A 191 11.80 -23.07 -30.81
N SER A 192 11.31 -23.53 -31.96
CA SER A 192 10.00 -24.22 -32.07
C SER A 192 10.13 -25.73 -32.17
N ARG A 193 11.22 -26.22 -32.77
CA ARG A 193 11.49 -27.65 -32.97
C ARG A 193 12.87 -27.98 -32.42
N VAL A 194 12.94 -29.09 -31.68
CA VAL A 194 14.20 -29.70 -31.22
C VAL A 194 14.35 -31.00 -31.99
N PRO A 195 15.18 -31.05 -33.06
CA PRO A 195 15.37 -32.26 -33.85
C PRO A 195 15.96 -33.42 -33.05
N LEU A 196 15.74 -34.65 -33.52
CA LEU A 196 16.30 -35.85 -32.90
C LEU A 196 17.84 -35.78 -32.89
N GLY A 197 18.46 -36.22 -31.79
CA GLY A 197 19.92 -36.20 -31.67
C GLY A 197 20.54 -34.80 -31.57
N SER A 198 19.74 -33.73 -31.43
CA SER A 198 20.28 -32.36 -31.21
C SER A 198 21.34 -32.33 -30.11
N PHE A 199 21.10 -33.06 -29.01
CA PHE A 199 21.98 -33.14 -27.84
C PHE A 199 22.84 -34.42 -27.80
N SER A 200 22.94 -35.14 -28.90
CA SER A 200 23.77 -36.35 -29.00
C SER A 200 25.24 -36.00 -28.76
N GLY A 201 25.99 -36.89 -28.09
CA GLY A 201 27.41 -36.71 -27.77
C GLY A 201 27.71 -35.86 -26.54
N LEU A 202 26.70 -35.26 -25.89
CA LEU A 202 26.86 -34.39 -24.73
C LEU A 202 26.87 -35.16 -23.39
N PHE A 203 27.77 -36.14 -23.25
CA PHE A 203 27.81 -37.08 -22.11
C PHE A 203 28.13 -36.42 -20.75
N HIS A 204 28.82 -35.27 -20.77
CA HIS A 204 29.22 -34.50 -19.59
C HIS A 204 28.27 -33.35 -19.27
N LEU A 205 27.16 -33.22 -19.99
CA LEU A 205 26.23 -32.10 -19.79
C LEU A 205 25.51 -32.26 -18.45
N GLU A 206 25.72 -31.29 -17.57
CA GLU A 206 25.11 -31.22 -16.24
C GLU A 206 23.87 -30.32 -16.25
N ARG A 207 23.88 -29.24 -17.04
CA ARG A 207 22.78 -28.26 -17.10
C ARG A 207 22.34 -28.02 -18.53
N LEU A 208 21.05 -28.26 -18.78
CA LEU A 208 20.38 -27.91 -20.03
C LEU A 208 19.25 -26.92 -19.76
N GLU A 209 19.33 -25.75 -20.39
CA GLU A 209 18.31 -24.71 -20.28
C GLU A 209 17.78 -24.29 -21.65
N LEU A 210 16.48 -24.57 -21.87
CA LEU A 210 15.70 -24.26 -23.06
C LEU A 210 14.51 -23.32 -22.75
N SER A 211 14.60 -22.58 -21.65
CA SER A 211 13.52 -21.70 -21.17
C SER A 211 13.18 -20.55 -22.13
N HIS A 212 11.92 -20.11 -22.12
CA HIS A 212 11.37 -19.05 -22.99
C HIS A 212 11.64 -19.28 -24.48
N ASN A 213 11.24 -20.45 -24.96
CA ASN A 213 11.20 -20.78 -26.37
C ASN A 213 9.75 -21.15 -26.75
N ASN A 214 9.56 -21.69 -27.96
CA ASN A 214 8.25 -22.06 -28.51
C ASN A 214 8.14 -23.58 -28.71
N VAL A 215 8.82 -24.37 -27.88
CA VAL A 215 8.89 -25.83 -28.04
C VAL A 215 7.55 -26.44 -27.63
N SER A 216 6.87 -27.11 -28.57
CA SER A 216 5.60 -27.80 -28.32
C SER A 216 5.74 -29.30 -28.11
N HIS A 217 6.74 -29.91 -28.76
CA HIS A 217 7.01 -31.34 -28.70
C HIS A 217 8.51 -31.61 -28.56
N LEU A 218 8.83 -32.59 -27.72
CA LEU A 218 10.17 -33.16 -27.60
C LEU A 218 10.13 -34.56 -28.22
N PRO A 219 10.88 -34.84 -29.29
CA PRO A 219 10.83 -36.14 -29.94
C PRO A 219 11.36 -37.23 -29.01
N HIS A 220 10.86 -38.44 -29.21
CA HIS A 220 11.40 -39.60 -28.50
C HIS A 220 12.88 -39.80 -28.89
N GLY A 221 13.75 -39.87 -27.89
CA GLY A 221 15.19 -40.04 -28.00
C GLY A 221 15.98 -38.74 -27.83
N VAL A 222 15.32 -37.58 -27.64
CA VAL A 222 16.01 -36.28 -27.64
C VAL A 222 17.03 -36.12 -26.52
N PHE A 223 16.82 -36.78 -25.37
CA PHE A 223 17.72 -36.73 -24.22
C PHE A 223 18.66 -37.93 -24.11
N LEU A 224 18.72 -38.78 -25.14
CA LEU A 224 19.56 -39.97 -25.13
C LEU A 224 21.05 -39.59 -25.04
N GLY A 225 21.78 -40.22 -24.10
CA GLY A 225 23.19 -39.93 -23.84
C GLY A 225 23.48 -38.84 -22.79
N LEU A 226 22.46 -38.12 -22.28
CA LEU A 226 22.63 -37.08 -21.25
C LEU A 226 22.73 -37.67 -19.83
N HIS A 227 23.68 -38.59 -19.61
CA HIS A 227 23.78 -39.35 -18.36
C HIS A 227 24.21 -38.53 -17.13
N SER A 228 24.86 -37.39 -17.36
CA SER A 228 25.37 -36.50 -16.30
C SER A 228 24.41 -35.35 -15.95
N LEU A 229 23.23 -35.29 -16.59
CA LEU A 229 22.32 -34.17 -16.45
C LEU A 229 21.75 -34.09 -15.03
N GLN A 230 21.94 -32.95 -14.38
CA GLN A 230 21.48 -32.61 -13.03
C GLN A 230 20.34 -31.60 -13.05
N TRP A 231 20.38 -30.65 -13.99
CA TRP A 231 19.37 -29.60 -14.13
C TRP A 231 18.76 -29.56 -15.52
N LEU A 232 17.44 -29.67 -15.60
CA LEU A 232 16.68 -29.49 -16.83
C LEU A 232 15.66 -28.35 -16.68
N PHE A 233 15.89 -27.26 -17.42
CA PHE A 233 15.00 -26.10 -17.44
C PHE A 233 14.28 -25.97 -18.78
N LEU A 234 12.95 -26.05 -18.76
CA LEU A 234 12.05 -25.98 -19.91
C LEU A 234 10.93 -24.94 -19.70
N VAL A 235 11.19 -23.94 -18.84
CA VAL A 235 10.20 -22.95 -18.40
C VAL A 235 9.65 -22.14 -19.58
N ASN A 236 8.36 -21.84 -19.56
CA ASN A 236 7.71 -20.95 -20.53
C ASN A 236 7.90 -21.42 -21.99
N ASN A 237 7.44 -22.65 -22.25
CA ASN A 237 7.33 -23.28 -23.57
C ASN A 237 5.86 -23.69 -23.81
N HIS A 238 5.61 -24.59 -24.77
CA HIS A 238 4.27 -25.05 -25.13
C HIS A 238 4.13 -26.58 -25.03
N LEU A 239 4.88 -27.20 -24.12
CA LEU A 239 4.89 -28.65 -23.97
C LEU A 239 3.54 -29.16 -23.48
N HIS A 240 3.00 -30.14 -24.20
CA HIS A 240 1.78 -30.87 -23.84
C HIS A 240 2.06 -32.18 -23.09
N HIS A 241 3.18 -32.84 -23.42
CA HIS A 241 3.61 -34.11 -22.83
C HIS A 241 5.13 -34.14 -22.67
N LEU A 242 5.62 -34.98 -21.75
CA LEU A 242 7.04 -35.29 -21.60
C LEU A 242 7.35 -36.67 -22.21
N PRO A 243 8.58 -36.89 -22.70
CA PRO A 243 9.01 -38.20 -23.18
C PRO A 243 9.29 -39.14 -22.00
N MET A 244 8.23 -39.71 -21.41
CA MET A 244 8.30 -40.51 -20.16
C MET A 244 9.32 -41.65 -20.23
N GLU A 245 9.36 -42.39 -21.34
CA GLU A 245 10.29 -43.51 -21.50
C GLU A 245 11.77 -43.13 -21.40
N GLN A 246 12.14 -41.87 -21.71
CA GLN A 246 13.53 -41.42 -21.57
C GLN A 246 13.86 -40.92 -20.17
N LEU A 247 12.88 -40.39 -19.44
CA LEU A 247 13.13 -39.84 -18.12
C LEU A 247 13.72 -40.89 -17.17
N ARG A 248 13.40 -42.18 -17.38
CA ARG A 248 13.97 -43.33 -16.65
C ARG A 248 15.50 -43.45 -16.76
N PHE A 249 16.12 -42.88 -17.79
CA PHE A 249 17.57 -42.99 -18.02
C PHE A 249 18.35 -41.88 -17.31
N PHE A 250 17.67 -40.87 -16.78
CA PHE A 250 18.32 -39.84 -15.97
C PHE A 250 18.71 -40.42 -14.61
N ARG A 251 20.01 -40.63 -14.40
CA ARG A 251 20.55 -41.18 -13.15
C ARG A 251 20.98 -40.11 -12.15
N ARG A 252 21.19 -38.87 -12.62
CA ARG A 252 21.73 -37.75 -11.83
C ARG A 252 20.83 -36.52 -11.83
N LEU A 253 19.62 -36.60 -12.39
CA LEU A 253 18.74 -35.44 -12.52
C LEU A 253 18.14 -35.11 -11.14
N GLU A 254 18.50 -33.94 -10.64
CA GLU A 254 18.09 -33.43 -9.33
C GLU A 254 16.96 -32.40 -9.47
N TRP A 255 16.99 -31.56 -10.51
CA TRP A 255 16.00 -30.52 -10.75
C TRP A 255 15.33 -30.62 -12.10
N LEU A 256 13.99 -30.69 -12.09
CA LEU A 256 13.16 -30.67 -13.28
C LEU A 256 12.19 -29.49 -13.24
N VAL A 257 12.45 -28.49 -14.09
CA VAL A 257 11.67 -27.24 -14.12
C VAL A 257 10.86 -27.13 -15.40
N LEU A 258 9.55 -27.32 -15.28
CA LEU A 258 8.57 -27.38 -16.36
C LEU A 258 7.47 -26.30 -16.24
N SER A 259 7.72 -25.29 -15.41
CA SER A 259 6.83 -24.17 -15.16
C SER A 259 6.34 -23.49 -16.45
N ARG A 260 5.09 -23.02 -16.46
CA ARG A 260 4.51 -22.25 -17.59
C ARG A 260 4.51 -23.04 -18.91
N ASN A 261 4.02 -24.27 -18.89
CA ASN A 261 3.79 -25.10 -20.08
C ASN A 261 2.29 -25.42 -20.22
N ARG A 262 1.93 -26.49 -20.94
CA ARG A 262 0.54 -26.91 -21.17
C ARG A 262 0.34 -28.39 -20.79
N LEU A 263 1.08 -28.87 -19.80
CA LEU A 263 1.06 -30.27 -19.35
C LEU A 263 -0.25 -30.59 -18.63
N THR A 264 -0.84 -31.77 -18.88
CA THR A 264 -2.09 -32.22 -18.25
C THR A 264 -1.94 -33.42 -17.30
N LEU A 265 -0.85 -34.22 -17.43
CA LEU A 265 -0.48 -35.40 -16.62
C LEU A 265 -1.58 -36.46 -16.38
N ARG A 266 -2.69 -36.43 -17.12
CA ARG A 266 -3.80 -37.38 -16.95
C ARG A 266 -3.38 -38.79 -17.36
N ASN A 267 -3.59 -39.77 -16.46
CA ASN A 267 -3.22 -41.19 -16.67
C ASN A 267 -1.73 -41.41 -16.98
N VAL A 268 -0.87 -40.54 -16.43
CA VAL A 268 0.58 -40.65 -16.57
C VAL A 268 1.17 -41.07 -15.23
N GLN A 269 2.05 -42.06 -15.26
CA GLN A 269 2.98 -42.37 -14.18
C GLN A 269 4.36 -41.83 -14.53
N LEU A 270 4.92 -40.97 -13.67
CA LEU A 270 6.31 -40.57 -13.84
C LEU A 270 7.22 -41.77 -13.51
N PRO A 271 8.24 -42.06 -14.34
CA PRO A 271 9.14 -43.17 -14.07
C PRO A 271 10.02 -42.88 -12.86
N LYS A 272 10.66 -43.93 -12.33
CA LYS A 272 11.61 -43.80 -11.24
C LYS A 272 12.83 -42.97 -11.66
N ILE A 273 13.04 -41.85 -10.97
CA ILE A 273 14.22 -40.97 -11.12
C ILE A 273 14.82 -40.83 -9.72
N PRO A 274 15.82 -41.64 -9.35
CA PRO A 274 16.22 -41.81 -7.95
C PRO A 274 16.89 -40.57 -7.35
N THR A 275 17.42 -39.66 -8.16
CA THR A 275 18.11 -38.45 -7.69
C THR A 275 17.22 -37.21 -7.71
N LEU A 276 15.97 -37.33 -8.17
CA LEU A 276 15.10 -36.18 -8.35
C LEU A 276 14.70 -35.57 -7.02
N TYR A 277 15.09 -34.31 -6.83
CA TYR A 277 14.98 -33.58 -5.58
C TYR A 277 13.84 -32.55 -5.63
N GLU A 278 13.72 -31.79 -6.73
CA GLU A 278 12.65 -30.79 -6.91
C GLU A 278 12.01 -30.87 -8.28
N VAL A 279 10.68 -30.74 -8.29
CA VAL A 279 9.87 -30.71 -9.51
C VAL A 279 8.98 -29.47 -9.50
N TYR A 280 9.12 -28.67 -10.56
CA TYR A 280 8.30 -27.49 -10.77
C TYR A 280 7.37 -27.70 -11.96
N LEU A 281 6.07 -27.74 -11.67
CA LEU A 281 4.97 -27.92 -12.61
C LEU A 281 3.96 -26.76 -12.53
N ASP A 282 4.34 -25.64 -11.93
CA ASP A 282 3.49 -24.46 -11.79
C ASP A 282 3.06 -23.86 -13.14
N PHE A 283 1.87 -23.25 -13.18
CA PHE A 283 1.28 -22.65 -14.38
C PHE A 283 1.20 -23.63 -15.57
N ASN A 284 0.74 -24.85 -15.32
CA ASN A 284 0.42 -25.83 -16.36
C ASN A 284 -1.12 -26.01 -16.48
N ARG A 285 -1.58 -27.12 -17.05
CA ARG A 285 -3.00 -27.45 -17.24
C ARG A 285 -3.34 -28.81 -16.60
N ILE A 286 -2.71 -29.12 -15.46
CA ILE A 286 -2.94 -30.38 -14.76
C ILE A 286 -4.32 -30.32 -14.10
N GLU A 287 -5.18 -31.29 -14.38
CA GLU A 287 -6.58 -31.32 -13.90
C GLU A 287 -6.80 -32.32 -12.77
N TYR A 288 -6.04 -33.41 -12.77
CA TYR A 288 -6.22 -34.56 -11.88
C TYR A 288 -4.86 -35.17 -11.52
N ILE A 289 -4.68 -35.54 -10.25
CA ILE A 289 -3.52 -36.29 -9.78
C ILE A 289 -4.01 -37.65 -9.30
N GLY A 290 -3.56 -38.70 -9.99
CA GLY A 290 -3.89 -40.09 -9.64
C GLY A 290 -2.92 -40.68 -8.63
N GLU A 291 -3.27 -41.84 -8.10
CA GLU A 291 -2.45 -42.64 -7.17
C GLU A 291 -1.03 -42.90 -7.71
N GLU A 292 -0.95 -43.38 -8.95
CA GLU A 292 0.31 -43.79 -9.55
C GLU A 292 1.14 -42.61 -10.08
N THR A 293 0.60 -41.38 -10.14
CA THR A 293 1.21 -40.27 -10.89
C THR A 293 2.63 -39.93 -10.43
N PHE A 294 2.86 -39.84 -9.12
CA PHE A 294 4.17 -39.56 -8.52
C PHE A 294 4.73 -40.72 -7.69
N SER A 295 4.11 -41.90 -7.78
CA SER A 295 4.41 -43.09 -6.97
C SER A 295 5.88 -43.55 -6.96
N GLN A 296 6.65 -43.22 -8.01
CA GLN A 296 8.03 -43.67 -8.20
C GLN A 296 9.10 -42.63 -7.81
N LEU A 297 8.70 -41.48 -7.23
CA LEU A 297 9.59 -40.36 -6.90
C LEU A 297 9.90 -40.31 -5.39
N ASP A 298 10.49 -41.38 -4.88
CA ASP A 298 10.80 -41.61 -3.45
C ASP A 298 11.72 -40.56 -2.80
N ASN A 299 12.59 -39.91 -3.58
CA ASN A 299 13.52 -38.89 -3.10
C ASN A 299 13.07 -37.43 -3.32
N LEU A 300 11.83 -37.21 -3.76
CA LEU A 300 11.33 -35.86 -4.01
C LEU A 300 11.14 -35.09 -2.69
N HIS A 301 11.68 -33.87 -2.62
CA HIS A 301 11.59 -32.98 -1.45
C HIS A 301 10.61 -31.82 -1.67
N LEU A 302 10.52 -31.30 -2.90
CA LEU A 302 9.65 -30.17 -3.24
C LEU A 302 8.84 -30.47 -4.49
N LEU A 303 7.52 -30.27 -4.38
CA LEU A 303 6.59 -30.39 -5.50
C LEU A 303 5.78 -29.10 -5.66
N ASP A 304 6.07 -28.36 -6.73
CA ASP A 304 5.37 -27.12 -7.06
C ASP A 304 4.29 -27.37 -8.12
N LEU A 305 3.02 -27.24 -7.74
CA LEU A 305 1.85 -27.46 -8.58
C LEU A 305 0.96 -26.21 -8.67
N GLN A 306 1.48 -25.05 -8.30
CA GLN A 306 0.71 -23.81 -8.22
C GLN A 306 0.09 -23.41 -9.57
N HIS A 307 -1.07 -22.75 -9.52
CA HIS A 307 -1.77 -22.23 -10.69
C HIS A 307 -1.97 -23.26 -11.82
N ASN A 308 -2.41 -24.46 -11.44
CA ASN A 308 -2.91 -25.47 -12.37
C ASN A 308 -4.46 -25.46 -12.36
N LEU A 309 -5.07 -26.51 -12.92
CA LEU A 309 -6.52 -26.69 -12.98
C LEU A 309 -6.95 -27.88 -12.12
N ILE A 310 -6.19 -28.20 -11.07
CA ILE A 310 -6.40 -29.42 -10.28
C ILE A 310 -7.72 -29.31 -9.54
N THR A 311 -8.63 -30.23 -9.82
CA THR A 311 -9.95 -30.31 -9.17
C THR A 311 -10.00 -31.41 -8.12
N HIS A 312 -9.22 -32.48 -8.31
CA HIS A 312 -9.19 -33.63 -7.42
C HIS A 312 -7.78 -34.22 -7.33
N ILE A 313 -7.40 -34.62 -6.11
CA ILE A 313 -6.17 -35.34 -5.79
C ILE A 313 -6.58 -36.64 -5.10
N HIS A 314 -6.12 -37.77 -5.63
CA HIS A 314 -6.40 -39.07 -5.02
C HIS A 314 -5.82 -39.17 -3.60
N GLY A 315 -6.51 -39.87 -2.69
CA GLY A 315 -6.11 -40.00 -1.28
C GLY A 315 -4.72 -40.62 -1.06
N GLN A 316 -4.23 -41.42 -2.01
CA GLN A 316 -2.89 -42.03 -1.95
C GLN A 316 -1.90 -41.46 -2.98
N ALA A 317 -2.24 -40.34 -3.64
CA ALA A 317 -1.39 -39.74 -4.69
C ALA A 317 0.04 -39.40 -4.24
N PHE A 318 0.23 -39.11 -2.95
CA PHE A 318 1.52 -38.73 -2.38
C PHE A 318 2.09 -39.76 -1.40
N ALA A 319 1.47 -40.95 -1.30
CA ALA A 319 1.81 -41.95 -0.28
C ALA A 319 3.30 -42.37 -0.33
N ASN A 320 3.84 -42.54 -1.55
CA ASN A 320 5.22 -42.98 -1.76
C ASN A 320 6.26 -41.86 -1.65
N LEU A 321 5.84 -40.60 -1.50
CA LEU A 321 6.73 -39.44 -1.42
C LEU A 321 7.25 -39.26 0.02
N THR A 322 7.99 -40.25 0.53
CA THR A 322 8.37 -40.32 1.95
C THR A 322 9.35 -39.23 2.41
N ASN A 323 10.12 -38.64 1.49
CA ASN A 323 11.12 -37.60 1.78
C ASN A 323 10.63 -36.17 1.56
N MET A 324 9.34 -36.02 1.27
CA MET A 324 8.77 -34.78 0.80
C MET A 324 8.61 -33.77 1.95
N ARG A 325 9.07 -32.54 1.71
CA ARG A 325 9.14 -31.43 2.69
C ARG A 325 8.26 -30.23 2.37
N ASP A 326 8.01 -29.94 1.09
CA ASP A 326 7.21 -28.78 0.65
C ASP A 326 6.27 -29.16 -0.50
N ILE A 327 4.95 -28.98 -0.29
CA ILE A 327 3.93 -29.05 -1.35
C ILE A 327 3.25 -27.71 -1.50
N ARG A 328 3.20 -27.25 -2.76
CA ARG A 328 2.51 -26.01 -3.13
C ARG A 328 1.37 -26.28 -4.09
N LEU A 329 0.15 -26.03 -3.62
CA LEU A 329 -1.09 -26.21 -4.38
C LEU A 329 -1.79 -24.88 -4.69
N VAL A 330 -1.15 -23.74 -4.42
CA VAL A 330 -1.73 -22.39 -4.53
C VAL A 330 -2.49 -22.17 -5.84
N GLY A 331 -3.68 -21.60 -5.76
CA GLY A 331 -4.43 -21.17 -6.94
C GLY A 331 -4.99 -22.30 -7.80
N ASN A 332 -5.19 -23.50 -7.23
CA ASN A 332 -5.92 -24.59 -7.88
C ASN A 332 -7.39 -24.62 -7.43
N PRO A 333 -8.33 -25.02 -8.31
CA PRO A 333 -9.75 -25.11 -7.99
C PRO A 333 -10.13 -26.36 -7.17
N ILE A 334 -9.34 -26.71 -6.16
CA ILE A 334 -9.58 -27.86 -5.27
C ILE A 334 -10.64 -27.47 -4.23
N LYS A 335 -11.69 -28.28 -4.11
CA LYS A 335 -12.79 -28.05 -3.16
C LYS A 335 -12.62 -28.80 -1.84
N GLU A 336 -12.04 -29.99 -1.90
CA GLU A 336 -11.89 -30.88 -0.76
C GLU A 336 -10.60 -31.68 -0.92
N LEU A 337 -9.90 -31.92 0.19
CA LEU A 337 -8.75 -32.81 0.30
C LEU A 337 -9.04 -33.83 1.40
N SER A 338 -8.76 -35.10 1.11
CA SER A 338 -8.87 -36.16 2.11
C SER A 338 -7.76 -36.04 3.15
N GLY A 339 -8.05 -36.39 4.41
CA GLY A 339 -7.02 -36.54 5.44
C GLY A 339 -5.97 -37.60 5.10
N GLU A 340 -6.32 -38.57 4.26
CA GLU A 340 -5.39 -39.61 3.81
C GLU A 340 -4.29 -39.09 2.89
N THR A 341 -4.55 -37.97 2.19
CA THR A 341 -3.65 -37.41 1.15
C THR A 341 -2.23 -37.17 1.64
N PHE A 342 -2.05 -36.82 2.92
CA PHE A 342 -0.74 -36.51 3.51
C PHE A 342 -0.33 -37.47 4.63
N LEU A 343 -1.07 -38.56 4.85
CA LEU A 343 -0.89 -39.46 6.00
C LEU A 343 0.53 -40.06 6.07
N HIS A 344 1.11 -40.38 4.92
CA HIS A 344 2.43 -41.02 4.82
C HIS A 344 3.59 -40.01 4.77
N ASN A 345 3.31 -38.72 4.57
CA ASN A 345 4.33 -37.67 4.38
C ASN A 345 4.81 -37.08 5.72
N THR A 346 5.40 -37.93 6.57
CA THR A 346 5.81 -37.57 7.93
C THR A 346 6.92 -36.50 8.01
N ARG A 347 7.64 -36.25 6.92
CA ARG A 347 8.70 -35.23 6.80
C ARG A 347 8.23 -33.90 6.21
N LEU A 348 6.92 -33.74 5.98
CA LEU A 348 6.36 -32.52 5.44
C LEU A 348 6.52 -31.36 6.42
N GLU A 349 7.20 -30.31 5.98
CA GLU A 349 7.50 -29.12 6.79
C GLU A 349 6.63 -27.93 6.38
N ALA A 350 6.32 -27.80 5.10
CA ALA A 350 5.59 -26.67 4.52
C ALA A 350 4.44 -27.11 3.62
N LEU A 351 3.27 -26.51 3.83
CA LEU A 351 2.09 -26.74 3.00
C LEU A 351 1.46 -25.40 2.59
N SER A 352 1.28 -25.21 1.28
CA SER A 352 0.68 -23.99 0.75
C SER A 352 -0.64 -24.29 0.02
N LEU A 353 -1.74 -23.84 0.63
CA LEU A 353 -3.13 -24.04 0.17
C LEU A 353 -3.80 -22.74 -0.28
N ALA A 354 -3.02 -21.68 -0.46
CA ALA A 354 -3.52 -20.35 -0.76
C ALA A 354 -4.38 -20.27 -2.03
N LEU A 355 -5.32 -19.33 -2.05
CA LEU A 355 -6.17 -19.01 -3.21
C LEU A 355 -6.96 -20.23 -3.73
N MET A 356 -7.32 -21.17 -2.85
CA MET A 356 -8.14 -22.34 -3.19
C MET A 356 -9.52 -22.25 -2.54
N PRO A 357 -10.59 -22.69 -3.23
CA PRO A 357 -11.95 -22.74 -2.68
C PRO A 357 -12.16 -23.97 -1.78
N ILE A 358 -11.21 -24.25 -0.89
CA ILE A 358 -11.17 -25.45 -0.03
C ILE A 358 -11.79 -25.17 1.35
N HIS A 359 -12.44 -26.20 1.93
CA HIS A 359 -12.81 -26.21 3.33
C HIS A 359 -11.74 -26.94 4.16
N ILE A 360 -11.11 -26.23 5.10
CA ILE A 360 -10.11 -26.78 6.01
C ILE A 360 -10.83 -27.47 7.17
N SER A 361 -11.00 -28.79 7.05
CA SER A 361 -11.60 -29.64 8.07
C SER A 361 -10.57 -30.15 9.08
N ARG A 362 -11.07 -30.56 10.26
CA ARG A 362 -10.26 -31.28 11.27
C ARG A 362 -9.59 -32.54 10.69
N SER A 363 -10.30 -33.30 9.86
CA SER A 363 -9.79 -34.53 9.24
C SER A 363 -8.55 -34.31 8.37
N LEU A 364 -8.44 -33.14 7.71
CA LEU A 364 -7.27 -32.79 6.92
C LEU A 364 -6.08 -32.38 7.79
N MET A 365 -6.34 -31.73 8.93
CA MET A 365 -5.30 -31.15 9.79
C MET A 365 -4.73 -32.14 10.81
N GLU A 366 -5.53 -33.07 11.34
CA GLU A 366 -5.09 -34.06 12.33
C GLU A 366 -3.84 -34.87 11.96
N PRO A 367 -3.69 -35.39 10.71
CA PRO A 367 -2.51 -36.17 10.34
C PRO A 367 -1.27 -35.30 10.03
N LEU A 368 -1.41 -33.97 9.94
CA LEU A 368 -0.34 -33.08 9.53
C LEU A 368 0.54 -32.67 10.72
N ASN A 369 1.87 -32.69 10.52
CA ASN A 369 2.87 -32.24 11.49
C ASN A 369 3.80 -31.15 10.93
N ILE A 370 3.22 -30.20 10.22
CA ILE A 370 3.92 -29.15 9.47
C ILE A 370 4.34 -27.96 10.35
N SER A 371 5.35 -27.22 9.89
CA SER A 371 5.84 -25.99 10.53
C SER A 371 5.31 -24.71 9.88
N PHE A 372 5.04 -24.74 8.57
CA PHE A 372 4.58 -23.62 7.76
C PHE A 372 3.25 -23.98 7.08
N LEU A 373 2.25 -23.11 7.23
CA LEU A 373 0.97 -23.24 6.55
C LEU A 373 0.55 -21.92 5.90
N ASN A 374 0.24 -21.94 4.61
CA ASN A 374 -0.27 -20.76 3.90
C ASN A 374 -1.74 -20.96 3.50
N LEU A 375 -2.61 -20.10 4.04
CA LEU A 375 -4.06 -20.09 3.84
C LEU A 375 -4.56 -18.75 3.28
N THR A 376 -3.71 -17.98 2.60
CA THR A 376 -4.14 -16.70 1.99
C THR A 376 -5.27 -16.92 1.00
N GLY A 377 -6.22 -15.97 0.92
CA GLY A 377 -7.39 -16.08 0.05
C GLY A 377 -8.44 -17.13 0.45
N ILE A 378 -8.29 -17.82 1.58
CA ILE A 378 -9.33 -18.69 2.14
C ILE A 378 -10.18 -17.86 3.11
N ARG A 379 -11.50 -18.01 3.02
CA ARG A 379 -12.45 -17.30 3.90
C ARG A 379 -12.49 -17.92 5.30
N TYR A 380 -12.74 -17.10 6.32
CA TYR A 380 -12.74 -17.56 7.71
C TYR A 380 -13.77 -18.67 8.00
N ASP A 381 -14.93 -18.67 7.32
CA ASP A 381 -16.00 -19.65 7.49
C ASP A 381 -15.62 -21.04 6.99
N HIS A 382 -14.57 -21.13 6.18
CA HIS A 382 -14.03 -22.38 5.67
C HIS A 382 -12.83 -22.89 6.47
N ILE A 383 -12.48 -22.25 7.59
CA ILE A 383 -11.29 -22.59 8.37
C ILE A 383 -11.71 -23.09 9.76
N ASP A 384 -11.42 -24.35 10.05
CA ASP A 384 -11.52 -24.89 11.41
C ASP A 384 -10.28 -24.44 12.24
N PHE A 385 -10.44 -23.34 12.96
CA PHE A 385 -9.38 -22.80 13.84
C PHE A 385 -9.06 -23.71 15.03
N GLU A 386 -10.00 -24.55 15.48
CA GLU A 386 -9.73 -25.49 16.59
C GLU A 386 -8.76 -26.57 16.13
N ALA A 387 -8.95 -27.08 14.92
CA ALA A 387 -8.04 -28.02 14.29
C ALA A 387 -6.63 -27.41 14.14
N ILE A 388 -6.53 -26.14 13.71
CA ILE A 388 -5.23 -25.47 13.58
C ILE A 388 -4.54 -25.29 14.94
N ASN A 389 -5.28 -24.91 15.97
CA ASN A 389 -4.74 -24.74 17.33
C ASN A 389 -4.34 -26.07 18.00
N SER A 390 -4.80 -27.20 17.49
CA SER A 390 -4.39 -28.53 17.97
C SER A 390 -2.98 -28.92 17.49
N MET A 391 -2.48 -28.31 16.41
CA MET A 391 -1.16 -28.58 15.85
C MET A 391 -0.06 -28.03 16.76
N ARG A 392 0.88 -28.88 17.17
CA ARG A 392 1.97 -28.52 18.11
C ARG A 392 3.20 -27.97 17.42
N ASN A 393 3.47 -28.42 16.20
CA ASN A 393 4.70 -28.10 15.46
C ASN A 393 4.52 -26.90 14.51
N LEU A 394 3.29 -26.39 14.36
CA LEU A 394 3.00 -25.24 13.51
C LEU A 394 3.57 -23.98 14.14
N THR A 395 4.62 -23.44 13.53
CA THR A 395 5.29 -22.21 14.00
C THR A 395 4.88 -20.99 13.21
N TYR A 396 4.51 -21.16 11.95
CA TYR A 396 4.24 -20.07 11.03
C TYR A 396 2.97 -20.28 10.21
N ILE A 397 2.12 -19.25 10.15
CA ILE A 397 0.90 -19.26 9.34
C ILE A 397 0.68 -17.94 8.60
N ILE A 398 0.18 -18.04 7.36
CA ILE A 398 -0.24 -16.86 6.57
C ILE A 398 -1.74 -16.91 6.31
N TYR A 399 -2.39 -15.79 6.57
CA TYR A 399 -3.78 -15.53 6.29
C TYR A 399 -3.97 -14.34 5.37
N ASP A 400 -5.19 -14.20 4.85
CA ASP A 400 -5.60 -13.02 4.07
C ASP A 400 -5.76 -11.77 4.96
N ARG A 401 -6.19 -11.96 6.20
CA ARG A 401 -6.59 -10.88 7.11
C ARG A 401 -5.84 -10.97 8.43
N PHE A 402 -5.47 -9.81 8.95
CA PHE A 402 -4.76 -9.66 10.21
C PHE A 402 -5.53 -10.30 11.40
N PHE A 403 -6.85 -10.11 11.47
CA PHE A 403 -7.63 -10.64 12.59
C PHE A 403 -7.75 -12.17 12.61
N TYR A 404 -7.45 -12.88 11.52
CA TYR A 404 -7.41 -14.36 11.56
C TYR A 404 -6.29 -14.85 12.49
N CYS A 405 -5.21 -14.08 12.61
CA CYS A 405 -4.11 -14.38 13.51
C CYS A 405 -4.53 -14.39 14.98
N SER A 406 -5.59 -13.67 15.36
CA SER A 406 -6.06 -13.71 16.74
C SER A 406 -6.74 -15.02 17.12
N MET A 407 -7.23 -15.77 16.12
CA MET A 407 -7.83 -17.09 16.30
C MET A 407 -6.79 -18.21 16.39
N THR A 408 -5.52 -17.92 16.13
CA THR A 408 -4.41 -18.88 16.21
C THR A 408 -3.33 -18.45 17.23
N PRO A 409 -3.68 -18.21 18.50
CA PRO A 409 -2.76 -17.64 19.49
C PRO A 409 -1.58 -18.54 19.85
N ARG A 410 -1.64 -19.84 19.54
CA ARG A 410 -0.55 -20.80 19.79
C ARG A 410 0.56 -20.74 18.74
N VAL A 411 0.26 -20.22 17.55
CA VAL A 411 1.22 -20.14 16.46
C VAL A 411 2.17 -18.99 16.75
N ARG A 412 3.48 -19.25 16.72
CA ARG A 412 4.50 -18.27 17.11
C ARG A 412 4.51 -17.04 16.21
N MET A 413 4.29 -17.24 14.91
CA MET A 413 4.33 -16.17 13.91
C MET A 413 3.13 -16.27 12.98
N CYS A 414 2.41 -15.16 12.83
CA CYS A 414 1.25 -15.06 11.95
C CYS A 414 1.30 -13.77 11.12
N LYS A 415 0.99 -13.86 9.83
CA LYS A 415 0.93 -12.70 8.91
C LYS A 415 -0.46 -12.61 8.23
N PRO A 416 -0.94 -11.38 7.92
CA PRO A 416 -0.32 -10.09 8.21
C PRO A 416 -0.40 -9.74 9.71
N SER A 417 0.56 -8.95 10.22
CA SER A 417 0.65 -8.58 11.65
C SER A 417 -0.02 -7.24 11.99
N THR A 418 -0.50 -6.52 10.98
CA THR A 418 -1.18 -5.23 11.08
C THR A 418 -2.10 -5.03 9.87
N ASP A 419 -3.16 -4.23 10.02
CA ASP A 419 -3.98 -3.69 8.93
C ASP A 419 -3.63 -2.20 8.62
N GLY A 420 -2.46 -1.76 9.10
CA GLY A 420 -1.98 -0.37 9.05
C GLY A 420 -2.45 0.48 10.22
N VAL A 421 -3.62 0.18 10.78
CA VAL A 421 -4.22 0.95 11.86
C VAL A 421 -4.03 0.26 13.20
N SER A 422 -4.34 -1.03 13.23
CA SER A 422 -4.42 -1.91 14.37
C SER A 422 -3.23 -2.87 14.39
N SER A 423 -2.81 -3.23 15.59
CA SER A 423 -1.78 -4.24 15.86
C SER A 423 -2.40 -5.39 16.66
N PHE A 424 -1.65 -6.47 16.88
CA PHE A 424 -2.12 -7.61 17.70
C PHE A 424 -2.55 -7.19 19.11
N GLN A 425 -1.84 -6.22 19.68
CA GLN A 425 -2.05 -5.78 21.07
C GLN A 425 -3.03 -4.62 21.17
N ASP A 426 -3.04 -3.71 20.20
CA ASP A 426 -3.73 -2.43 20.31
C ASP A 426 -4.54 -2.10 19.04
N LEU A 427 -5.73 -1.49 19.23
CA LEU A 427 -6.62 -1.02 18.16
C LEU A 427 -5.98 0.07 17.30
N LEU A 428 -5.30 1.03 17.92
CA LEU A 428 -4.43 2.00 17.26
C LEU A 428 -2.99 1.65 17.60
N SER A 429 -2.28 1.04 16.64
CA SER A 429 -0.91 0.52 16.81
C SER A 429 0.09 1.60 17.23
N LYS A 430 0.04 2.78 16.60
CA LYS A 430 1.03 3.84 16.77
C LYS A 430 0.58 4.88 17.81
N PRO A 431 1.49 5.32 18.73
CA PRO A 431 1.19 6.40 19.66
C PRO A 431 0.73 7.69 18.99
N VAL A 432 1.30 8.01 17.81
CA VAL A 432 0.92 9.20 17.03
C VAL A 432 -0.57 9.17 16.68
N LEU A 433 -1.09 8.02 16.22
CA LEU A 433 -2.51 7.86 15.89
C LEU A 433 -3.40 8.08 17.13
N ARG A 434 -2.98 7.58 18.30
CA ARG A 434 -3.72 7.76 19.56
C ARG A 434 -3.81 9.23 19.96
N TYR A 435 -2.68 9.93 19.98
CA TYR A 435 -2.66 11.36 20.31
C TYR A 435 -3.46 12.18 19.28
N SER A 436 -3.32 11.87 17.99
CA SER A 436 -4.11 12.50 16.93
C SER A 436 -5.61 12.29 17.12
N ALA A 437 -6.07 11.07 17.44
CA ALA A 437 -7.49 10.78 17.66
C ALA A 437 -8.09 11.68 18.77
N TRP A 438 -7.42 11.78 19.93
CA TRP A 438 -7.89 12.61 21.05
C TRP A 438 -7.83 14.11 20.75
N VAL A 439 -6.76 14.59 20.10
CA VAL A 439 -6.64 15.99 19.71
C VAL A 439 -7.73 16.37 18.71
N MET A 440 -7.96 15.55 17.69
CA MET A 440 -8.98 15.81 16.68
C MET A 440 -10.39 15.71 17.26
N ALA A 441 -10.66 14.73 18.14
CA ALA A 441 -11.92 14.61 18.85
C ALA A 441 -12.23 15.85 19.71
N THR A 442 -11.24 16.34 20.46
CA THR A 442 -11.43 17.51 21.32
C THR A 442 -11.62 18.80 20.51
N LEU A 443 -10.84 19.01 19.46
CA LEU A 443 -10.97 20.18 18.57
C LEU A 443 -12.31 20.20 17.84
N THR A 444 -12.74 19.06 17.29
CA THR A 444 -14.03 18.95 16.58
C THR A 444 -15.20 19.23 17.53
N ILE A 445 -15.25 18.60 18.70
CA ILE A 445 -16.36 18.79 19.66
C ILE A 445 -16.34 20.22 20.23
N ALA A 446 -15.21 20.67 20.77
CA ALA A 446 -15.13 21.98 21.43
C ALA A 446 -15.38 23.13 20.44
N GLY A 447 -14.82 23.04 19.22
CA GLY A 447 -15.03 24.02 18.17
C GLY A 447 -16.51 24.13 17.77
N ASN A 448 -17.15 23.00 17.48
CA ASN A 448 -18.55 22.98 17.05
C ASN A 448 -19.52 23.37 18.18
N VAL A 449 -19.24 22.98 19.43
CA VAL A 449 -20.02 23.43 20.61
C VAL A 449 -19.92 24.95 20.77
N LEU A 450 -18.73 25.53 20.62
CA LEU A 450 -18.54 26.99 20.68
C LEU A 450 -19.32 27.72 19.58
N VAL A 451 -19.33 27.18 18.36
CA VAL A 451 -20.12 27.73 17.25
C VAL A 451 -21.61 27.68 17.56
N LEU A 452 -22.13 26.53 18.02
CA LEU A 452 -23.53 26.39 18.41
C LEU A 452 -23.89 27.36 19.53
N TRP A 453 -23.12 27.37 20.62
CA TRP A 453 -23.30 28.26 21.75
C TRP A 453 -23.32 29.74 21.33
N GLY A 454 -22.34 30.15 20.52
CA GLY A 454 -22.26 31.51 19.98
C GLY A 454 -23.48 31.89 19.16
N ARG A 455 -23.96 30.99 18.29
CA ARG A 455 -25.13 31.22 17.41
C ARG A 455 -26.47 31.12 18.15
N PHE A 456 -26.54 30.48 19.32
CA PHE A 456 -27.74 30.48 20.16
C PHE A 456 -27.89 31.77 20.96
N ILE A 457 -26.77 32.32 21.47
CA ILE A 457 -26.77 33.54 22.29
C ILE A 457 -26.91 34.79 21.44
N TYR A 458 -26.14 34.91 20.37
CA TYR A 458 -26.18 36.06 19.50
C TYR A 458 -27.17 35.79 18.37
N ARG A 459 -28.37 36.38 18.48
CA ARG A 459 -29.35 36.39 17.38
C ARG A 459 -28.80 37.24 16.23
N ASP A 460 -28.30 36.57 15.20
CA ASP A 460 -28.01 37.22 13.92
C ASP A 460 -29.29 37.56 13.17
N GLU A 461 -29.24 38.64 12.38
CA GLU A 461 -30.36 39.09 11.54
C GLU A 461 -30.74 38.07 10.45
N ASN A 462 -29.77 37.26 10.00
CA ASN A 462 -29.95 36.25 8.96
C ASN A 462 -30.25 34.87 9.56
N VAL A 463 -31.52 34.61 9.82
CA VAL A 463 -32.02 33.34 10.41
C VAL A 463 -31.64 32.13 9.54
N ALA A 464 -31.73 32.24 8.21
CA ALA A 464 -31.42 31.15 7.28
C ALA A 464 -29.95 30.70 7.35
N VAL A 465 -29.00 31.64 7.29
CA VAL A 465 -27.56 31.36 7.41
C VAL A 465 -27.22 30.73 8.77
N THR A 466 -27.90 31.19 9.82
CA THR A 466 -27.74 30.64 11.17
C THR A 466 -28.25 29.20 11.26
N MET A 467 -29.36 28.87 10.58
CA MET A 467 -29.89 27.50 10.51
C MET A 467 -28.90 26.55 9.83
N VAL A 468 -28.30 26.96 8.71
CA VAL A 468 -27.34 26.11 7.98
C VAL A 468 -26.07 25.87 8.78
N ILE A 469 -25.47 26.92 9.36
CA ILE A 469 -24.25 26.80 10.18
C ILE A 469 -24.51 25.91 11.42
N ARG A 470 -25.70 25.99 12.04
CA ARG A 470 -26.06 25.11 13.15
C ARG A 470 -26.13 23.65 12.72
N ASN A 471 -26.76 23.35 11.58
CA ASN A 471 -26.85 21.98 11.07
C ASN A 471 -25.49 21.42 10.65
N LEU A 472 -24.64 22.25 10.05
CA LEU A 472 -23.27 21.85 9.72
C LEU A 472 -22.45 21.56 10.99
N ALA A 473 -22.56 22.41 12.02
CA ALA A 473 -21.87 22.17 13.28
C ALA A 473 -22.38 20.91 14.00
N LEU A 474 -23.68 20.58 13.86
CA LEU A 474 -24.24 19.33 14.36
C LEU A 474 -23.70 18.11 13.59
N ALA A 475 -23.61 18.20 12.26
CA ALA A 475 -23.03 17.15 11.43
C ALA A 475 -21.56 16.92 11.75
N ASP A 476 -20.74 17.97 11.83
CA ASP A 476 -19.30 17.90 12.16
C ASP A 476 -19.03 17.39 13.59
N MET A 477 -19.93 17.64 14.53
CA MET A 477 -19.83 17.12 15.90
C MET A 477 -19.99 15.59 15.95
N LEU A 478 -20.72 14.99 15.01
CA LEU A 478 -20.83 13.52 14.90
C LEU A 478 -19.45 12.89 14.65
N MET A 479 -18.63 13.42 13.75
CA MET A 479 -17.25 12.93 13.54
C MET A 479 -16.42 12.98 14.84
N GLY A 480 -16.63 13.99 15.68
CA GLY A 480 -16.01 14.09 16.99
C GLY A 480 -16.41 12.95 17.93
N PHE A 481 -17.71 12.63 18.02
CA PHE A 481 -18.19 11.50 18.83
C PHE A 481 -17.68 10.15 18.34
N TYR A 482 -17.55 9.98 17.02
CA TYR A 482 -16.91 8.81 16.42
C TYR A 482 -15.46 8.66 16.94
N LEU A 483 -14.64 9.72 16.85
CA LEU A 483 -13.25 9.67 17.31
C LEU A 483 -13.11 9.46 18.81
N VAL A 484 -13.98 10.07 19.64
CA VAL A 484 -14.01 9.80 21.08
C VAL A 484 -14.26 8.33 21.33
N THR A 485 -15.22 7.73 20.62
CA THR A 485 -15.54 6.32 20.80
C THR A 485 -14.36 5.44 20.41
N ILE A 486 -13.69 5.71 19.27
CA ILE A 486 -12.47 4.99 18.88
C ILE A 486 -11.36 5.15 19.93
N GLY A 487 -11.14 6.36 20.46
CA GLY A 487 -10.13 6.60 21.50
C GLY A 487 -10.43 5.89 22.83
N VAL A 488 -11.72 5.81 23.22
CA VAL A 488 -12.15 5.06 24.41
C VAL A 488 -11.99 3.56 24.20
N GLN A 489 -12.33 3.04 23.03
CA GLN A 489 -12.19 1.62 22.72
C GLN A 489 -10.72 1.19 22.59
N ASP A 490 -9.86 2.03 22.00
CA ASP A 490 -8.41 1.81 22.00
C ASP A 490 -7.85 1.75 23.42
N TYR A 491 -8.27 2.66 24.30
CA TYR A 491 -7.88 2.61 25.71
C TYR A 491 -8.38 1.34 26.42
N ARG A 492 -9.60 0.89 26.08
CA ARG A 492 -10.22 -0.30 26.69
C ARG A 492 -9.57 -1.61 26.25
N TYR A 493 -9.18 -1.70 24.99
CA TYR A 493 -8.65 -2.93 24.37
C TYR A 493 -7.12 -3.00 24.40
N ARG A 494 -6.47 -2.06 25.08
CA ARG A 494 -5.01 -1.96 25.13
C ARG A 494 -4.34 -3.24 25.61
N ASN A 495 -3.29 -3.67 24.91
CA ASN A 495 -2.56 -4.92 25.12
C ASN A 495 -3.34 -6.23 24.93
N GLU A 496 -4.66 -6.17 24.72
CA GLU A 496 -5.51 -7.36 24.63
C GLU A 496 -6.43 -7.36 23.41
N TYR A 497 -6.16 -6.50 22.42
CA TYR A 497 -7.05 -6.30 21.28
C TYR A 497 -7.34 -7.61 20.54
N TYR A 498 -6.33 -8.47 20.32
CA TYR A 498 -6.49 -9.77 19.66
C TYR A 498 -7.67 -10.61 20.21
N LYS A 499 -7.93 -10.60 21.52
CA LYS A 499 -9.01 -11.39 22.14
C LYS A 499 -10.41 -10.93 21.72
N VAL A 500 -10.55 -9.65 21.41
CA VAL A 500 -11.84 -8.97 21.22
C VAL A 500 -12.05 -8.45 19.80
N VAL A 501 -11.06 -8.59 18.89
CA VAL A 501 -11.14 -8.05 17.52
C VAL A 501 -12.40 -8.49 16.79
N LEU A 502 -12.67 -9.80 16.76
CA LEU A 502 -13.80 -10.33 16.00
C LEU A 502 -15.13 -9.84 16.58
N GLU A 503 -15.26 -9.86 17.91
CA GLU A 503 -16.46 -9.37 18.59
C GLU A 503 -16.66 -7.87 18.33
N TRP A 504 -15.59 -7.08 18.36
CA TRP A 504 -15.63 -5.65 18.07
C TRP A 504 -16.08 -5.36 16.64
N ILE A 505 -15.40 -5.90 15.63
CA ILE A 505 -15.68 -5.58 14.21
C ILE A 505 -17.02 -6.13 13.72
N THR A 506 -17.53 -7.19 14.35
CA THR A 506 -18.85 -7.75 14.04
C THR A 506 -19.98 -7.14 14.86
N SER A 507 -19.65 -6.33 15.88
CA SER A 507 -20.64 -5.73 16.77
C SER A 507 -21.52 -4.68 16.08
N TRP A 508 -22.74 -4.54 16.61
CA TRP A 508 -23.60 -3.41 16.27
C TRP A 508 -23.00 -2.06 16.68
N GLN A 509 -22.13 -2.05 17.71
CA GLN A 509 -21.45 -0.83 18.15
C GLN A 509 -20.53 -0.29 17.06
N CYS A 510 -19.68 -1.15 16.48
CA CYS A 510 -18.82 -0.82 15.35
C CYS A 510 -19.62 -0.32 14.13
N THR A 511 -20.72 -1.01 13.81
CA THR A 511 -21.62 -0.61 12.73
C THR A 511 -22.23 0.78 12.99
N LEU A 512 -22.74 1.04 14.20
CA LEU A 512 -23.35 2.32 14.57
C LEU A 512 -22.34 3.47 14.47
N ILE A 513 -21.14 3.33 15.04
CA ILE A 513 -20.14 4.40 14.99
C ILE A 513 -19.65 4.66 13.55
N GLY A 514 -19.54 3.61 12.72
CA GLY A 514 -19.19 3.75 11.31
C GLY A 514 -20.27 4.50 10.53
N THR A 515 -21.55 4.16 10.75
CA THR A 515 -22.68 4.89 10.12
C THR A 515 -22.73 6.35 10.55
N LEU A 516 -22.37 6.65 11.80
CA LEU A 516 -22.33 8.00 12.34
C LEU A 516 -21.20 8.83 11.70
N ALA A 517 -20.03 8.23 11.50
CA ALA A 517 -18.91 8.87 10.82
C ALA A 517 -19.21 9.18 9.34
N VAL A 518 -19.80 8.23 8.61
CA VAL A 518 -20.21 8.45 7.21
C VAL A 518 -21.34 9.47 7.11
N SER A 519 -22.34 9.40 8.01
CA SER A 519 -23.40 10.41 8.05
C SER A 519 -22.84 11.82 8.27
N SER A 520 -21.84 11.96 9.14
CA SER A 520 -21.14 13.23 9.37
C SER A 520 -20.48 13.76 8.09
N SER A 521 -19.67 12.94 7.42
CA SER A 521 -18.94 13.38 6.22
C SER A 521 -19.87 13.72 5.05
N GLU A 522 -20.88 12.90 4.78
CA GLU A 522 -21.78 13.08 3.65
C GLU A 522 -22.74 14.27 3.86
N VAL A 523 -23.30 14.42 5.07
CA VAL A 523 -24.20 15.55 5.37
C VAL A 523 -23.42 16.86 5.32
N SER A 524 -22.20 16.92 5.86
CA SER A 524 -21.36 18.14 5.79
C SER A 524 -21.06 18.54 4.33
N MET A 525 -20.70 17.59 3.47
CA MET A 525 -20.46 17.85 2.03
C MET A 525 -21.70 18.37 1.30
N LEU A 526 -22.86 17.76 1.53
CA LEU A 526 -24.12 18.18 0.94
C LEU A 526 -24.55 19.58 1.42
N ILE A 527 -24.30 19.92 2.69
CA ILE A 527 -24.57 21.26 3.23
C ILE A 527 -23.64 22.31 2.59
N LEU A 528 -22.34 22.01 2.42
CA LEU A 528 -21.41 22.91 1.75
C LEU A 528 -21.80 23.15 0.29
N ALA A 529 -22.16 22.10 -0.43
CA ALA A 529 -22.71 22.18 -1.79
C ALA A 529 -23.96 23.06 -1.86
N PHE A 530 -24.91 22.85 -0.94
CA PHE A 530 -26.12 23.66 -0.86
C PHE A 530 -25.83 25.13 -0.54
N MET A 531 -24.93 25.42 0.40
CA MET A 531 -24.50 26.81 0.69
C MET A 531 -23.85 27.47 -0.53
N SER A 532 -23.06 26.73 -1.29
CA SER A 532 -22.41 27.22 -2.51
C SER A 532 -23.44 27.65 -3.55
N LEU A 533 -24.46 26.82 -3.75
CA LEU A 533 -25.56 27.08 -4.68
C LEU A 533 -26.40 28.27 -4.23
N GLU A 534 -26.82 28.33 -2.96
CA GLU A 534 -27.58 29.45 -2.41
C GLU A 534 -26.84 30.79 -2.64
N ARG A 535 -25.53 30.81 -2.35
CA ARG A 535 -24.72 32.03 -2.51
C ARG A 535 -24.56 32.45 -3.95
N PHE A 536 -24.37 31.49 -4.86
CA PHE A 536 -24.34 31.77 -6.29
C PHE A 536 -25.65 32.41 -6.75
N LEU A 537 -26.79 31.82 -6.39
CA LEU A 537 -28.11 32.34 -6.79
C LEU A 537 -28.40 33.75 -6.26
N LEU A 538 -27.94 34.09 -5.05
CA LEU A 538 -28.16 35.41 -4.45
C LEU A 538 -27.26 36.50 -5.04
N ILE A 539 -26.03 36.18 -5.43
CA ILE A 539 -25.02 37.19 -5.83
C ILE A 539 -24.93 37.32 -7.36
N ALA A 540 -25.09 36.22 -8.11
CA ALA A 540 -24.85 36.23 -9.55
C ALA A 540 -26.02 36.76 -10.39
N ASP A 541 -27.25 36.80 -9.86
CA ASP A 541 -28.44 37.28 -10.58
C ASP A 541 -29.27 38.29 -9.75
N PRO A 542 -28.79 39.54 -9.60
CA PRO A 542 -29.46 40.55 -8.76
C PRO A 542 -30.79 41.09 -9.32
N PHE A 543 -31.07 40.90 -10.62
CA PHE A 543 -32.22 41.55 -11.30
C PHE A 543 -33.45 40.66 -11.43
N ARG A 544 -33.33 39.37 -11.12
CA ARG A 544 -34.43 38.41 -11.27
C ARG A 544 -35.20 38.20 -9.98
N GLY A 545 -35.44 39.25 -9.18
CA GLY A 545 -36.42 39.27 -8.08
C GLY A 545 -36.36 38.13 -7.05
N HIS A 546 -35.26 37.37 -6.97
CA HIS A 546 -35.15 36.24 -6.04
C HIS A 546 -34.92 36.81 -4.63
N ARG A 547 -36.00 36.89 -3.85
CA ARG A 547 -35.90 37.07 -2.40
C ARG A 547 -35.13 35.89 -1.81
N SER A 548 -34.32 36.17 -0.78
CA SER A 548 -33.65 35.15 0.04
C SER A 548 -34.56 33.94 0.26
N ILE A 549 -34.02 32.73 0.05
CA ILE A 549 -34.76 31.47 0.24
C ILE A 549 -35.48 31.53 1.59
N GLY A 550 -36.81 31.40 1.57
CA GLY A 550 -37.62 31.51 2.77
C GLY A 550 -37.21 30.44 3.79
N SER A 551 -37.27 30.77 5.09
CA SER A 551 -36.82 29.86 6.15
C SER A 551 -37.51 28.49 6.14
N ARG A 552 -38.74 28.40 5.62
CA ARG A 552 -39.46 27.12 5.42
C ARG A 552 -38.81 26.24 4.36
N VAL A 553 -38.44 26.82 3.22
CA VAL A 553 -37.76 26.09 2.12
C VAL A 553 -36.37 25.65 2.57
N MET A 554 -35.66 26.52 3.30
CA MET A 554 -34.38 26.22 3.91
C MET A 554 -34.45 25.01 4.85
N TRP A 555 -35.45 24.98 5.74
CA TRP A 555 -35.65 23.88 6.67
C TRP A 555 -36.00 22.56 5.96
N LEU A 556 -36.86 22.59 4.94
CA LEU A 556 -37.16 21.42 4.10
C LEU A 556 -35.92 20.91 3.37
N ALA A 557 -35.11 21.81 2.79
CA ALA A 557 -33.87 21.43 2.11
C ALA A 557 -32.89 20.74 3.07
N LEU A 558 -32.73 21.26 4.29
CA LEU A 558 -31.87 20.65 5.31
C LEU A 558 -32.37 19.26 5.72
N ILE A 559 -33.67 19.06 5.86
CA ILE A 559 -34.25 17.72 6.12
C ILE A 559 -33.94 16.76 4.98
N CYS A 560 -34.13 17.18 3.73
CA CYS A 560 -33.79 16.35 2.57
C CYS A 560 -32.30 15.99 2.55
N ILE A 561 -31.42 16.93 2.89
CA ILE A 561 -29.97 16.69 2.99
C ILE A 561 -29.68 15.65 4.07
N TRP A 562 -30.25 15.78 5.27
CA TRP A 562 -30.08 14.79 6.35
C TRP A 562 -30.60 13.41 5.94
N ILE A 563 -31.79 13.33 5.35
CA ILE A 563 -32.35 12.06 4.87
C ILE A 563 -31.43 11.42 3.82
N THR A 564 -30.89 12.22 2.89
CA THR A 564 -30.00 11.72 1.84
C THR A 564 -28.67 11.24 2.43
N GLY A 565 -28.00 12.04 3.25
CA GLY A 565 -26.71 11.69 3.84
C GLY A 565 -26.79 10.49 4.79
N VAL A 566 -27.79 10.45 5.67
CA VAL A 566 -28.02 9.28 6.55
C VAL A 566 -28.47 8.08 5.74
N GLY A 567 -29.27 8.26 4.69
CA GLY A 567 -29.68 7.20 3.77
C GLY A 567 -28.49 6.53 3.09
N LEU A 568 -27.51 7.31 2.62
CA LEU A 568 -26.25 6.79 2.07
C LEU A 568 -25.43 6.03 3.13
N ALA A 569 -25.42 6.49 4.38
CA ALA A 569 -24.72 5.78 5.45
C ALA A 569 -25.42 4.47 5.87
N VAL A 570 -26.75 4.44 5.89
CA VAL A 570 -27.55 3.29 6.37
C VAL A 570 -27.79 2.23 5.28
N ALA A 571 -27.81 2.62 4.00
CA ALA A 571 -28.10 1.70 2.90
C ALA A 571 -27.22 0.42 2.91
N PRO A 572 -25.90 0.47 3.16
CA PRO A 572 -25.09 -0.74 3.26
C PRO A 572 -25.49 -1.67 4.41
N VAL A 573 -25.96 -1.12 5.52
CA VAL A 573 -26.41 -1.90 6.69
C VAL A 573 -27.67 -2.70 6.35
N LEU A 574 -28.56 -2.13 5.54
CA LEU A 574 -29.79 -2.79 5.11
C LEU A 574 -29.52 -3.83 4.02
N LEU A 575 -28.69 -3.49 3.03
CA LEU A 575 -28.40 -4.33 1.86
C LEU A 575 -27.52 -5.54 2.18
N TRP A 576 -26.52 -5.37 3.07
CA TRP A 576 -25.58 -6.43 3.44
C TRP A 576 -25.84 -7.02 4.83
N ARG A 577 -27.07 -6.90 5.36
CA ARG A 577 -27.45 -7.45 6.68
C ARG A 577 -27.21 -8.96 6.81
N THR A 578 -27.41 -9.71 5.74
CA THR A 578 -27.25 -11.17 5.69
C THR A 578 -25.84 -11.62 5.30
N SER A 579 -24.93 -10.68 5.05
CA SER A 579 -23.54 -11.02 4.73
C SER A 579 -22.79 -11.44 5.98
N THR A 580 -21.87 -12.39 5.82
CA THR A 580 -21.10 -12.99 6.91
C THR A 580 -20.19 -11.99 7.64
N LEU A 581 -19.79 -10.90 6.98
CA LEU A 581 -19.09 -9.76 7.59
C LEU A 581 -19.87 -8.46 7.34
N PRO A 582 -20.07 -7.61 8.37
CA PRO A 582 -20.70 -6.31 8.20
C PRO A 582 -19.86 -5.39 7.31
N TYR A 583 -20.53 -4.54 6.52
CA TYR A 583 -19.87 -3.54 5.67
C TYR A 583 -18.95 -2.59 6.47
N TYR A 584 -19.40 -2.21 7.66
CA TYR A 584 -18.65 -1.42 8.64
C TYR A 584 -17.85 -2.38 9.52
N GLY A 585 -16.51 -2.38 9.40
CA GLY A 585 -15.62 -3.28 10.14
C GLY A 585 -14.98 -4.40 9.30
N SER A 586 -15.31 -4.51 8.00
CA SER A 586 -14.77 -5.60 7.17
C SER A 586 -13.28 -5.52 6.85
N TYR A 587 -12.66 -4.32 6.90
CA TYR A 587 -11.24 -4.11 6.54
C TYR A 587 -10.40 -3.40 7.60
N SER A 588 -11.02 -2.81 8.63
CA SER A 588 -10.28 -2.09 9.67
C SER A 588 -11.02 -2.11 10.99
N GLY A 589 -10.26 -2.20 12.09
CA GLY A 589 -10.76 -2.03 13.45
C GLY A 589 -11.42 -0.67 13.74
N THR A 590 -11.18 0.35 12.89
CA THR A 590 -11.79 1.69 13.05
C THR A 590 -13.24 1.77 12.58
N CYS A 591 -13.79 0.73 11.96
CA CYS A 591 -15.17 0.69 11.49
C CYS A 591 -15.51 1.70 10.39
N PHE A 592 -14.53 2.38 9.78
CA PHE A 592 -14.75 3.33 8.69
C PHE A 592 -14.60 2.67 7.31
N PRO A 593 -15.61 2.75 6.40
CA PRO A 593 -15.67 1.93 5.19
C PRO A 593 -14.96 2.58 3.99
N LEU A 594 -13.65 2.80 4.11
CA LEU A 594 -12.86 3.40 3.01
C LEU A 594 -12.28 2.36 2.04
N HIS A 595 -12.24 1.06 2.34
CA HIS A 595 -11.86 -0.04 1.41
C HIS A 595 -10.73 0.31 0.40
N ILE A 596 -9.48 0.44 0.88
CA ILE A 596 -8.30 0.83 0.06
C ILE A 596 -7.40 -0.36 -0.30
N HIS A 597 -7.39 -1.45 0.49
CA HIS A 597 -6.37 -2.50 0.34
C HIS A 597 -6.61 -3.46 -0.85
N GLU A 598 -7.85 -3.61 -1.32
CA GLU A 598 -8.18 -4.50 -2.44
C GLU A 598 -9.25 -3.89 -3.35
N ALA A 599 -9.01 -3.94 -4.66
CA ALA A 599 -10.00 -3.60 -5.66
C ALA A 599 -10.96 -4.79 -5.88
N PHE A 600 -12.25 -4.49 -6.09
CA PHE A 600 -13.31 -5.45 -6.46
C PHE A 600 -13.93 -6.42 -5.40
N PRO A 601 -13.74 -6.30 -4.07
CA PRO A 601 -14.55 -7.08 -3.12
C PRO A 601 -15.98 -6.52 -2.96
N MET A 602 -16.89 -7.35 -2.42
CA MET A 602 -18.26 -6.94 -2.10
C MET A 602 -18.26 -5.75 -1.13
N GLY A 603 -18.92 -4.65 -1.50
CA GLY A 603 -18.93 -3.38 -0.75
C GLY A 603 -17.93 -2.33 -1.24
N TRP A 604 -16.82 -2.72 -1.90
CA TRP A 604 -15.88 -1.75 -2.48
C TRP A 604 -16.54 -0.82 -3.49
N LEU A 605 -17.42 -1.37 -4.34
CA LEU A 605 -18.16 -0.61 -5.35
C LEU A 605 -19.03 0.48 -4.70
N TYR A 606 -19.64 0.19 -3.55
CA TYR A 606 -20.46 1.15 -2.82
C TYR A 606 -19.59 2.24 -2.18
N SER A 607 -18.50 1.87 -1.51
CA SER A 607 -17.52 2.83 -0.96
C SER A 607 -16.96 3.76 -2.05
N ALA A 608 -16.65 3.21 -3.23
CA ALA A 608 -16.21 3.99 -4.38
C ALA A 608 -17.33 4.91 -4.90
N PHE A 609 -18.56 4.42 -5.01
CA PHE A 609 -19.70 5.25 -5.42
C PHE A 609 -19.91 6.46 -4.49
N VAL A 610 -19.84 6.27 -3.17
CA VAL A 610 -20.00 7.37 -2.20
C VAL A 610 -18.81 8.33 -2.23
N PHE A 611 -17.59 7.84 -1.95
CA PHE A 611 -16.43 8.72 -1.75
C PHE A 611 -15.77 9.21 -3.04
N LEU A 612 -15.82 8.45 -4.13
CA LEU A 612 -15.27 8.85 -5.43
C LEU A 612 -16.36 9.33 -6.39
N GLY A 613 -17.58 8.81 -6.32
CA GLY A 613 -18.69 9.27 -7.17
C GLY A 613 -19.33 10.54 -6.63
N VAL A 614 -20.07 10.42 -5.51
CA VAL A 614 -20.86 11.50 -4.92
C VAL A 614 -19.96 12.66 -4.46
N ASN A 615 -18.94 12.40 -3.64
CA ASN A 615 -18.12 13.48 -3.09
C ASN A 615 -17.27 14.20 -4.14
N LEU A 616 -16.74 13.50 -5.14
CA LEU A 616 -16.05 14.15 -6.27
C LEU A 616 -17.01 15.02 -7.08
N LEU A 617 -18.22 14.53 -7.37
CA LEU A 617 -19.23 15.30 -8.10
C LEU A 617 -19.63 16.56 -7.34
N LEU A 618 -19.86 16.45 -6.03
CA LEU A 618 -20.16 17.59 -5.16
C LEU A 618 -19.00 18.58 -5.14
N LEU A 619 -17.76 18.12 -5.04
CA LEU A 619 -16.58 18.99 -5.02
C LEU A 619 -16.39 19.74 -6.35
N VAL A 620 -16.56 19.05 -7.48
CA VAL A 620 -16.53 19.65 -8.82
C VAL A 620 -17.65 20.68 -8.97
N MET A 621 -18.87 20.36 -8.52
CA MET A 621 -19.99 21.29 -8.54
C MET A 621 -19.71 22.54 -7.69
N ILE A 622 -19.22 22.38 -6.46
CA ILE A 622 -18.82 23.49 -5.58
C ILE A 622 -17.77 24.36 -6.28
N ALA A 623 -16.71 23.76 -6.83
CA ALA A 623 -15.66 24.48 -7.52
C ALA A 623 -16.19 25.28 -8.73
N MET A 624 -17.07 24.69 -9.54
CA MET A 624 -17.69 25.37 -10.68
C MET A 624 -18.59 26.54 -10.23
N LEU A 625 -19.45 26.32 -9.23
CA LEU A 625 -20.34 27.36 -8.70
C LEU A 625 -19.57 28.53 -8.09
N TYR A 626 -18.48 28.27 -7.36
CA TYR A 626 -17.63 29.33 -6.82
C TYR A 626 -16.83 30.05 -7.89
N THR A 627 -16.33 29.33 -8.90
CA THR A 627 -15.65 29.97 -10.03
C THR A 627 -16.61 30.90 -10.77
N ALA A 628 -17.83 30.44 -11.03
CA ALA A 628 -18.89 31.26 -11.63
C ALA A 628 -19.27 32.46 -10.75
N LEU A 629 -19.34 32.27 -9.43
CA LEU A 629 -19.57 33.35 -8.46
C LEU A 629 -18.46 34.42 -8.52
N LEU A 630 -17.18 34.01 -8.51
CA LEU A 630 -16.05 34.93 -8.57
C LEU A 630 -15.99 35.68 -9.91
N ILE A 631 -16.27 35.00 -11.03
CA ILE A 631 -16.38 35.63 -12.35
C ILE A 631 -17.53 36.64 -12.36
N SER A 632 -18.68 36.29 -11.80
CA SER A 632 -19.83 37.19 -11.71
C SER A 632 -19.47 38.44 -10.90
N ILE A 633 -18.89 38.28 -9.71
CA ILE A 633 -18.41 39.38 -8.86
C ILE A 633 -17.41 40.27 -9.61
N TRP A 634 -16.44 39.68 -10.30
CA TRP A 634 -15.45 40.41 -11.09
C TRP A 634 -16.10 41.24 -12.20
N ARG A 635 -17.07 40.65 -12.91
CA ARG A 635 -17.82 41.32 -13.98
C ARG A 635 -18.71 42.44 -13.45
N THR A 636 -19.43 42.21 -12.34
CA THR A 636 -20.32 43.21 -11.72
C THR A 636 -19.57 44.34 -11.03
N ARG A 637 -18.35 44.10 -10.52
CA ARG A 637 -17.50 45.14 -9.89
C ARG A 637 -17.08 46.23 -10.89
N SER A 638 -16.97 45.88 -12.17
CA SER A 638 -16.69 46.84 -13.25
C SER A 638 -17.91 47.70 -13.63
N ALA A 639 -19.13 47.26 -13.28
CA ALA A 639 -20.39 47.92 -13.64
C ALA A 639 -21.08 48.66 -12.47
N THR A 640 -20.89 48.19 -11.22
CA THR A 640 -21.47 48.79 -10.00
C THR A 640 -20.54 48.55 -8.80
N PRO A 641 -20.37 49.52 -7.89
CA PRO A 641 -19.62 49.28 -6.65
C PRO A 641 -20.42 48.35 -5.73
N LEU A 642 -20.03 47.07 -5.64
CA LEU A 642 -20.57 46.13 -4.65
C LEU A 642 -20.42 46.67 -3.23
N THR A 643 -21.35 46.30 -2.34
CA THR A 643 -21.23 46.64 -0.92
C THR A 643 -20.03 45.91 -0.30
N LEU A 644 -19.33 46.55 0.64
CA LEU A 644 -18.17 45.98 1.34
C LEU A 644 -18.50 44.68 2.09
N LEU A 645 -19.78 44.48 2.44
CA LEU A 645 -20.27 43.31 3.15
C LEU A 645 -20.24 42.05 2.27
N ASP A 646 -20.66 42.15 1.01
CA ASP A 646 -20.76 41.01 0.09
C ASP A 646 -19.40 40.42 -0.29
N CYS A 647 -18.39 41.28 -0.48
CA CYS A 647 -17.01 40.87 -0.72
C CYS A 647 -16.37 40.18 0.50
N GLU A 648 -16.65 40.64 1.73
CA GLU A 648 -16.15 40.01 2.95
C GLU A 648 -16.75 38.61 3.15
N PHE A 649 -18.05 38.45 2.86
CA PHE A 649 -18.70 37.14 2.85
C PHE A 649 -18.08 36.20 1.79
N ALA A 650 -17.86 36.66 0.56
CA ALA A 650 -17.30 35.82 -0.52
C ALA A 650 -15.89 35.30 -0.21
N VAL A 651 -15.00 36.14 0.34
CA VAL A 651 -13.62 35.75 0.71
C VAL A 651 -13.61 34.73 1.85
N ARG A 652 -14.52 34.86 2.81
CA ARG A 652 -14.70 33.87 3.89
C ARG A 652 -15.06 32.49 3.33
N PHE A 653 -16.01 32.45 2.41
CA PHE A 653 -16.48 31.21 1.82
C PHE A 653 -15.42 30.54 0.93
N PHE A 654 -14.58 31.34 0.26
CA PHE A 654 -13.44 30.83 -0.50
C PHE A 654 -12.51 29.97 0.37
N PHE A 655 -12.14 30.42 1.58
CA PHE A 655 -11.28 29.63 2.46
C PHE A 655 -11.95 28.35 2.96
N ILE A 656 -13.26 28.38 3.22
CA ILE A 656 -14.04 27.19 3.63
C ILE A 656 -14.07 26.13 2.51
N VAL A 657 -14.29 26.55 1.27
CA VAL A 657 -14.27 25.62 0.13
C VAL A 657 -12.87 25.11 -0.16
N LEU A 658 -11.86 25.96 -0.04
CA LEU A 658 -10.48 25.56 -0.25
C LEU A 658 -10.02 24.54 0.81
N THR A 659 -10.40 24.72 2.08
CA THR A 659 -10.06 23.76 3.15
C THR A 659 -10.68 22.39 2.91
N ASP A 660 -11.95 22.37 2.50
CA ASP A 660 -12.65 21.12 2.19
C ASP A 660 -12.04 20.42 0.97
N PHE A 661 -11.75 21.16 -0.12
CA PHE A 661 -11.05 20.65 -1.29
C PHE A 661 -9.70 20.02 -0.93
N LEU A 662 -8.87 20.71 -0.13
CA LEU A 662 -7.56 20.18 0.27
C LEU A 662 -7.64 18.94 1.17
N CYS A 663 -8.73 18.78 1.95
CA CYS A 663 -8.93 17.59 2.79
C CYS A 663 -9.38 16.37 1.97
N TRP A 664 -10.17 16.57 0.91
CA TRP A 664 -10.72 15.47 0.10
C TRP A 664 -9.80 15.01 -1.04
N VAL A 665 -8.93 15.88 -1.56
CA VAL A 665 -7.98 15.53 -2.64
C VAL A 665 -7.14 14.28 -2.30
N PRO A 666 -6.49 14.16 -1.11
CA PRO A 666 -5.73 12.97 -0.77
C PRO A 666 -6.56 11.68 -0.84
N ILE A 667 -7.81 11.71 -0.37
CA ILE A 667 -8.69 10.54 -0.33
C ILE A 667 -9.07 10.10 -1.75
N ILE A 668 -9.40 11.06 -2.61
CA ILE A 668 -9.78 10.82 -4.01
C ILE A 668 -8.58 10.28 -4.81
N VAL A 669 -7.41 10.91 -4.68
CA VAL A 669 -6.18 10.46 -5.36
C VAL A 669 -5.83 9.03 -4.97
N MET A 670 -5.90 8.70 -3.68
CA MET A 670 -5.60 7.36 -3.19
C MET A 670 -6.62 6.33 -3.70
N LYS A 671 -7.92 6.65 -3.71
CA LYS A 671 -8.94 5.78 -4.31
C LYS A 671 -8.72 5.50 -5.79
N ILE A 672 -8.29 6.50 -6.56
CA ILE A 672 -7.91 6.33 -7.97
C ILE A 672 -6.65 5.45 -8.10
N TRP A 673 -5.68 5.61 -7.20
CA TRP A 673 -4.46 4.83 -7.22
C TRP A 673 -4.73 3.33 -6.97
N VAL A 674 -5.62 3.00 -6.03
CA VAL A 674 -6.11 1.64 -5.79
C VAL A 674 -6.83 1.07 -7.00
N PHE A 675 -7.60 1.90 -7.73
CA PHE A 675 -8.31 1.46 -8.94
C PHE A 675 -7.36 0.92 -10.02
N PHE A 676 -6.14 1.46 -10.11
CA PHE A 676 -5.09 0.96 -11.01
C PHE A 676 -4.29 -0.22 -10.43
N ASN A 677 -4.73 -0.79 -9.31
CA ASN A 677 -4.17 -1.98 -8.67
C ASN A 677 -2.69 -1.82 -8.23
N TYR A 678 -2.31 -0.62 -7.79
CA TYR A 678 -1.02 -0.39 -7.16
C TYR A 678 -1.12 -0.60 -5.64
N ASN A 679 -0.12 -1.27 -5.07
CA ASN A 679 -0.08 -1.55 -3.64
C ASN A 679 0.34 -0.30 -2.85
N ILE A 680 -0.41 0.03 -1.81
CA ILE A 680 -0.23 1.21 -0.97
C ILE A 680 0.25 0.75 0.42
N SER A 681 1.06 1.58 1.08
CA SER A 681 1.47 1.31 2.46
C SER A 681 0.29 1.47 3.42
N ASP A 682 0.05 0.46 4.25
CA ASP A 682 -1.03 0.41 5.24
C ASP A 682 -1.00 1.61 6.21
N ASP A 683 0.18 2.20 6.44
CA ASP A 683 0.37 3.40 7.28
C ASP A 683 -0.36 4.63 6.75
N ILE A 684 -0.49 4.76 5.42
CA ILE A 684 -1.15 5.90 4.78
C ILE A 684 -2.66 5.81 5.03
N TYR A 685 -3.21 4.59 5.01
CA TYR A 685 -4.63 4.36 5.30
C TYR A 685 -5.00 4.81 6.72
N ALA A 686 -4.19 4.43 7.72
CA ALA A 686 -4.41 4.81 9.11
C ALA A 686 -4.43 6.32 9.32
N TRP A 687 -3.49 7.02 8.68
CA TRP A 687 -3.40 8.48 8.74
C TRP A 687 -4.61 9.17 8.09
N LEU A 688 -5.10 8.65 6.95
CA LEU A 688 -6.28 9.21 6.29
C LEU A 688 -7.53 9.16 7.18
N VAL A 689 -7.77 8.02 7.85
CA VAL A 689 -8.98 7.80 8.67
C VAL A 689 -8.93 8.57 9.99
N VAL A 690 -7.79 8.55 10.69
CA VAL A 690 -7.69 9.14 12.04
C VAL A 690 -7.42 10.64 12.01
N PHE A 691 -6.78 11.15 10.94
CA PHE A 691 -6.36 12.54 10.87
C PHE A 691 -7.01 13.34 9.74
N VAL A 692 -6.88 12.92 8.48
CA VAL A 692 -7.32 13.73 7.33
C VAL A 692 -8.83 13.88 7.25
N LEU A 693 -9.57 12.78 7.40
CA LEU A 693 -11.05 12.81 7.33
C LEU A 693 -11.66 13.72 8.42
N PRO A 694 -11.27 13.63 9.70
CA PRO A 694 -11.78 14.52 10.75
C PRO A 694 -11.28 15.96 10.70
N LEU A 695 -10.24 16.25 9.90
CA LEU A 695 -9.65 17.58 9.80
C LEU A 695 -10.62 18.63 9.27
N ASN A 696 -11.43 18.25 8.29
CA ASN A 696 -12.46 19.12 7.75
C ASN A 696 -13.40 19.63 8.85
N SER A 697 -13.96 18.71 9.63
CA SER A 697 -14.87 19.00 10.73
C SER A 697 -14.22 19.76 11.90
N ALA A 698 -12.89 19.67 12.07
CA ALA A 698 -12.15 20.40 13.11
C ALA A 698 -11.87 21.86 12.72
N VAL A 699 -11.58 22.10 11.44
CA VAL A 699 -11.19 23.41 10.92
C VAL A 699 -12.41 24.28 10.62
N ASN A 700 -13.52 23.68 10.20
CA ASN A 700 -14.79 24.33 9.90
C ASN A 700 -15.22 25.37 10.97
N PRO A 701 -15.30 25.02 12.27
CA PRO A 701 -15.62 25.98 13.33
C PRO A 701 -14.72 27.21 13.41
N LEU A 702 -13.42 27.03 13.20
CA LEU A 702 -12.44 28.12 13.28
C LEU A 702 -12.67 29.11 12.15
N LEU A 703 -12.92 28.59 10.94
CA LEU A 703 -13.30 29.43 9.80
C LEU A 703 -14.63 30.13 10.05
N TYR A 704 -15.64 29.45 10.62
CA TYR A 704 -16.92 30.11 10.91
C TYR A 704 -16.83 31.18 11.99
N THR A 705 -15.89 31.06 12.92
CA THR A 705 -15.77 31.94 14.08
C THR A 705 -14.87 33.14 13.78
N PHE A 706 -13.64 32.91 13.31
CA PHE A 706 -12.63 33.97 13.16
C PHE A 706 -12.84 34.86 11.92
N THR A 707 -13.58 34.38 10.92
CA THR A 707 -13.92 35.18 9.74
C THR A 707 -15.21 36.00 9.90
N THR A 708 -15.90 35.95 11.06
CA THR A 708 -17.12 36.75 11.31
C THR A 708 -16.80 38.06 12.06
N PRO A 709 -17.04 39.25 11.48
CA PRO A 709 -16.65 40.54 12.08
C PRO A 709 -17.40 40.89 13.38
N LYS A 710 -18.70 40.56 13.50
CA LYS A 710 -19.50 40.84 14.71
C LYS A 710 -18.98 40.09 15.96
N TYR A 711 -18.57 38.83 15.80
CA TYR A 711 -18.10 37.97 16.90
C TYR A 711 -16.67 38.34 17.34
N ARG A 712 -15.79 38.66 16.39
CA ARG A 712 -14.42 39.14 16.65
C ARG A 712 -14.41 40.42 17.49
N ASN A 713 -15.27 41.38 17.17
CA ASN A 713 -15.33 42.64 17.91
C ASN A 713 -15.90 42.45 19.33
N GLN A 714 -16.92 41.62 19.52
CA GLN A 714 -17.56 41.47 20.84
C GLN A 714 -16.72 40.66 21.84
N ILE A 715 -16.02 39.60 21.42
CA ILE A 715 -15.20 38.77 22.32
C ILE A 715 -13.88 39.46 22.68
N PHE A 716 -13.14 39.98 21.69
CA PHE A 716 -11.87 40.66 21.97
C PHE A 716 -12.09 41.95 22.77
N LEU A 717 -13.11 42.77 22.46
CA LEU A 717 -13.32 44.03 23.19
C LEU A 717 -13.84 43.81 24.62
N ARG A 718 -14.68 42.79 24.89
CA ARG A 718 -15.12 42.50 26.27
C ARG A 718 -14.04 41.81 27.10
N GLY A 719 -13.28 40.88 26.52
CA GLY A 719 -12.15 40.24 27.20
C GLY A 719 -11.05 41.23 27.56
N TRP A 720 -10.69 42.12 26.63
CA TRP A 720 -9.65 43.12 26.86
C TRP A 720 -10.13 44.28 27.76
N LYS A 721 -11.42 44.67 27.72
CA LYS A 721 -11.98 45.60 28.71
C LYS A 721 -12.00 45.01 30.12
N LYS A 722 -12.27 43.70 30.29
CA LYS A 722 -12.19 43.05 31.62
C LYS A 722 -10.76 42.96 32.15
N ILE A 723 -9.78 42.72 31.28
CA ILE A 723 -8.36 42.66 31.67
C ILE A 723 -7.80 44.06 31.98
N THR A 724 -8.18 45.08 31.20
CA THR A 724 -7.75 46.47 31.42
C THR A 724 -8.48 47.13 32.60
N SER A 725 -9.76 46.79 32.85
CA SER A 725 -10.47 47.27 34.05
C SER A 725 -9.93 46.63 35.33
N ARG A 726 -9.52 45.36 35.29
CA ARG A 726 -8.90 44.66 36.42
C ARG A 726 -7.50 45.22 36.74
N LYS A 727 -6.71 45.55 35.72
CA LYS A 727 -5.43 46.29 35.89
C LYS A 727 -5.59 47.72 36.41
N ARG A 728 -6.71 48.40 36.14
CA ARG A 728 -6.99 49.74 36.70
C ARG A 728 -7.51 49.70 38.14
N ALA A 729 -8.21 48.63 38.54
CA ALA A 729 -8.67 48.44 39.91
C ALA A 729 -7.53 48.01 40.86
N GLU A 730 -6.54 47.26 40.36
CA GLU A 730 -5.36 46.84 41.14
C GLU A 730 -4.31 47.97 41.31
N ALA A 731 -4.37 49.05 40.51
CA ALA A 731 -3.47 50.19 40.61
C ALA A 731 -4.00 51.35 41.49
N GLY A 732 -5.19 51.20 42.09
CA GLY A 732 -5.90 52.27 42.80
C GLY A 732 -5.90 52.17 44.33
N ASN A 733 -5.13 51.26 44.95
CA ASN A 733 -5.11 51.10 46.39
C ASN A 733 -3.66 51.08 46.93
N GLY A 734 -3.14 52.25 47.25
CA GLY A 734 -1.78 52.39 47.80
C GLY A 734 -1.39 53.84 48.09
N ASN A 735 -1.61 54.24 49.34
CA ASN A 735 -0.88 55.26 50.12
C ASN A 735 -1.36 56.71 50.14
N VAL A 736 -1.98 57.00 51.29
CA VAL A 736 -2.07 58.29 51.99
C VAL A 736 -0.68 58.69 52.54
N ALA A 737 -0.27 59.96 52.40
CA ALA A 737 0.03 60.88 53.52
C ALA A 737 0.82 62.15 53.10
N THR A 738 0.22 63.31 53.42
CA THR A 738 0.80 64.62 53.86
C THR A 738 1.86 65.33 53.01
N THR A 739 1.66 66.62 52.66
CA THR A 739 2.12 67.81 53.42
C THR A 739 1.58 69.14 52.80
N THR A 740 0.99 69.99 53.67
CA THR A 740 0.88 71.46 53.75
C THR A 740 0.82 72.45 52.56
N THR A 741 -0.15 73.38 52.72
CA THR A 741 -0.16 74.86 52.54
C THR A 741 -0.17 75.51 51.15
N GLY A 742 -1.11 76.44 50.94
CA GLY A 742 -0.93 77.60 50.06
C GLY A 742 -2.10 78.00 49.14
N THR A 743 -3.02 78.80 49.68
CA THR A 743 -3.84 79.87 49.08
C THR A 743 -3.76 80.25 47.57
N ALA A 744 -4.95 80.61 47.05
CA ALA A 744 -5.28 81.77 46.18
C ALA A 744 -5.40 81.62 44.64
N THR A 745 -6.66 81.79 44.17
CA THR A 745 -7.20 82.69 43.09
C THR A 745 -6.49 82.95 41.75
N GLY A 746 -7.30 83.02 40.67
CA GLY A 746 -7.07 83.85 39.45
C GLY A 746 -6.76 83.04 38.18
N SER A 747 -7.70 82.84 37.24
CA SER A 747 -8.07 83.70 36.09
C SER A 747 -6.99 83.87 35.00
N SER A 748 -7.34 83.35 33.81
CA SER A 748 -7.03 83.85 32.44
C SER A 748 -5.58 84.09 31.99
N GLN A 749 -5.19 83.46 30.87
CA GLN A 749 -4.55 84.13 29.71
C GLN A 749 -4.34 83.16 28.53
N HIS A 750 -5.05 83.42 27.42
CA HIS A 750 -4.53 83.30 26.03
C HIS A 750 -3.55 84.46 25.79
N PRO A 751 -2.80 84.57 24.67
CA PRO A 751 -2.72 83.77 23.43
C PRO A 751 -1.24 83.42 23.09
N ASP A 752 -0.96 82.78 21.93
CA ASP A 752 0.15 83.28 21.09
C ASP A 752 0.23 82.63 19.71
N ASP A 753 0.59 83.51 18.79
CA ASP A 753 0.68 83.43 17.35
C ASP A 753 1.95 82.74 16.82
N SER A 754 1.88 82.47 15.51
CA SER A 754 2.99 82.49 14.54
C SER A 754 3.91 81.26 14.44
N THR A 755 3.84 80.54 13.32
CA THR A 755 4.71 80.79 12.15
C THR A 755 4.58 79.66 11.11
N THR A 756 4.35 80.08 9.87
CA THR A 756 4.68 79.35 8.65
C THR A 756 6.20 79.19 8.51
N LEU A 757 6.68 78.05 8.01
CA LEU A 757 7.43 77.87 6.73
C LEU A 757 8.41 76.68 6.82
N ALA A 758 8.41 75.84 5.77
CA ALA A 758 9.56 75.17 5.14
C ALA A 758 9.33 73.69 4.76
N LYS A 759 9.64 73.44 3.48
CA LYS A 759 9.48 72.27 2.62
C LYS A 759 10.38 71.06 2.96
N ALA A 760 9.88 69.93 2.46
CA ALA A 760 10.46 68.60 2.27
C ALA A 760 11.81 68.49 1.52
N MET A 761 12.56 67.42 1.81
CA MET A 761 12.98 66.38 0.84
C MET A 761 13.53 65.09 1.52
N PRO A 762 13.62 63.94 0.80
CA PRO A 762 13.60 62.58 1.35
C PRO A 762 14.93 61.81 1.19
N LEU A 763 15.00 60.56 1.69
CA LEU A 763 16.00 59.58 1.25
C LEU A 763 15.36 58.22 0.90
N ALA A 764 15.63 57.78 -0.32
CA ALA A 764 15.34 56.46 -0.87
C ALA A 764 16.58 55.57 -0.77
N LEU A 765 16.40 54.25 -0.76
CA LEU A 765 17.40 53.30 -1.27
C LEU A 765 16.70 52.09 -1.89
N THR A 766 17.02 51.91 -3.16
CA THR A 766 16.56 50.94 -4.16
C THR A 766 17.37 49.65 -4.12
N LEU A 767 16.78 48.54 -4.61
CA LEU A 767 17.40 47.64 -5.59
C LEU A 767 16.33 46.73 -6.23
N SER A 768 16.42 46.60 -7.55
CA SER A 768 15.45 46.02 -8.48
C SER A 768 15.94 44.72 -9.13
N ASN A 769 14.98 44.05 -9.76
CA ASN A 769 15.01 42.92 -10.71
C ASN A 769 15.04 41.51 -10.16
#